data_AF-A0A416VTJ5-F1
#
_entry.id   AF-A0A416VTJ5-F1
#
_cell.length_a   1.000
_cell.length_b   1.000
_cell.length_c   1.000
_cell.angle_alpha   90.00
_cell.angle_beta   90.00
_cell.angle_gamma   90.00
#
_symmetry.space_group_name_H-M   'P 1'
#
loop_
_entity.id
_entity.type
_entity.pdbx_description
1 polymer ?
#
loop_
_entity_poly.entity_id
_entity_poly.type
_entity_poly.pdbx_seq_one_letter_code
_entity_poly.pdbx_strand_id
1 'polypeptide(L)'
;MRNAIIYLTMLIQLSSFFIGCGKDNGTDDPNNPNGNGGEQTTLTISPNELTFKSEGEEKTFSITSNFDWIITNPSTWCKINPTQGNGNSTITTIADPSDEYDDRNFNLTIKAGETTKVMTVTQKKKDAIILTKEKYDIPTEGDNITVEVKSNISYSTIIPEEHNEWIKQVETKQLGRGLETKNLNFEISANPTTDKREGIIIIKDNSSSLADTIHVYQAQKNELILTQDTYNVSSEGENINVELRSNVDYEVIIPEDVKDWVTRITGRSSRVDNLIFNIEANPTYDNRSAKVIIKDKNSELADTLNINQTQVNAIILTQEKYEIPSEGQNIKIEVKSNIKYDIIIPDNAKEWIKQIQYRALITNIINLSISENTSYEQRAAEIVVKDKNSNLSDTIRITQKQNNTIILTQKKYDIPAEGQQISIEIKSNIEYDILLSTDAEKWVEKIDLSRALATNTLNYNILPNTTYNERKAEIIIKDKGSDLSDTVEIIQNPTSAIIIEKKEYNISSKGGIVKVGIKSNIDYNIIIPSSAKTWITQIASKNLITDSLTFNISENSTYEKRKAEIIIRKDELVDTITICQEQNDAIILDTKIYNIPMEGKQISIKIQSNIDFEVIIAKESQNWIEQIELSKSLSPSILNFNIKQNPNYTERKGEIVIKDKNSNLSDTIKIIQAPRNDVFIGNVRFFYEQDLINFKEKGYKKIVGDVYIATSGNTLQKLDNLLTEIDGNLTLDCELTNLDGLYGLKKITGDLIVKKANLVSFAGLSNLETIGGNFEINTSSKSPLDALTSFEGLDKLNCIGGNFEINTSAAIGSLNALSSFKGLECLKRINGNFKVIASSISLKTLTSFEGLSQLNYIGEDFEINATTSLETLTSFKGLENLEEINGSFKLVTSGNSSLEALVSFEGLSKLKCIGKDFEINASMERGSSLEVLTSFKGLENLEKINGNFKITTDAKNTKTNTFFLNSLGSFEGLNKLNYIGGDFEINASTKDGSSLEALTSFKGLENLEKINGNFKIIASTHPEYRSSSLKNLKSFEGLNQLNYIGGNFEINASSLLSSSPYNSTSCLTALASFKGLENLEKIDGNFKIIEYTRFALKSFASFEGLNQLNCIGGEFEVVCSDLKNLSLNNLITIGGETRISATLETLALNKLNNINGDLYINGEMTSLDLISLTTITGNLTITKCPMLNNIDGLTNLSTVKNISITDCPKLYDFCVLKNIVQNNNSDFYTIGNGYNPTKYQLLNGECSKLPETTK
;
A
#
# COMPACT_ATOMS: atom_id res chain seq x y z
N MET A 1 58.30 -20.61 21.62
CA MET A 1 59.54 -20.97 20.89
C MET A 1 60.70 -21.11 21.87
N ARG A 2 61.86 -21.63 21.41
CA ARG A 2 63.15 -21.85 22.12
C ARG A 2 63.48 -20.80 23.22
N ASN A 3 63.94 -21.13 24.42
CA ASN A 3 65.10 -21.93 24.90
C ASN A 3 66.44 -21.14 25.04
N ALA A 4 66.80 -20.76 26.28
CA ALA A 4 68.15 -20.76 26.90
C ALA A 4 67.94 -20.41 28.41
N ILE A 5 68.41 -21.11 29.45
CA ILE A 5 69.70 -21.77 29.81
C ILE A 5 70.73 -20.76 30.39
N ILE A 6 71.56 -21.19 31.37
CA ILE A 6 72.56 -20.46 32.23
C ILE A 6 71.93 -19.97 33.56
N TYR A 7 72.43 -20.21 34.80
CA TYR A 7 73.39 -21.15 35.45
C TYR A 7 73.11 -21.12 37.01
N LEU A 8 73.84 -21.61 38.04
CA LEU A 8 75.19 -22.21 38.23
C LEU A 8 75.24 -23.20 39.44
N THR A 9 75.57 -24.48 39.17
CA THR A 9 76.22 -25.57 39.96
C THR A 9 76.49 -25.55 41.50
N MET A 10 76.22 -26.71 42.14
CA MET A 10 77.11 -27.50 43.07
C MET A 10 77.54 -26.85 44.44
N LEU A 11 78.30 -27.44 45.40
CA LEU A 11 79.03 -28.73 45.62
C LEU A 11 78.78 -29.26 47.07
N ILE A 12 79.34 -30.38 47.58
CA ILE A 12 79.17 -31.81 47.22
C ILE A 12 79.80 -32.74 48.33
N GLN A 13 79.28 -33.97 48.53
CA GLN A 13 79.90 -35.11 49.28
C GLN A 13 80.15 -34.94 50.82
N LEU A 14 80.54 -35.94 51.63
CA LEU A 14 81.10 -37.30 51.39
C LEU A 14 80.74 -38.33 52.51
N SER A 15 80.73 -39.63 52.17
CA SER A 15 81.01 -40.82 53.03
C SER A 15 80.11 -41.18 54.24
N SER A 16 80.04 -42.43 54.74
CA SER A 16 80.28 -43.79 54.18
C SER A 16 79.93 -44.87 55.22
N PHE A 17 79.29 -45.97 54.80
CA PHE A 17 79.38 -47.34 55.38
C PHE A 17 78.87 -47.58 56.83
N PHE A 18 78.37 -48.75 57.26
CA PHE A 18 77.75 -49.95 56.63
C PHE A 18 77.18 -50.85 57.80
N ILE A 19 76.22 -51.75 57.55
CA ILE A 19 75.72 -52.81 58.51
C ILE A 19 74.91 -52.27 59.73
N GLY A 20 73.87 -52.93 60.26
CA GLY A 20 73.09 -54.08 59.77
C GLY A 20 72.53 -54.99 60.88
N CYS A 21 71.32 -55.54 60.66
CA CYS A 21 70.68 -56.68 61.35
C CYS A 21 70.42 -56.65 62.88
N GLY A 22 69.15 -56.88 63.24
CA GLY A 22 68.79 -58.22 63.76
C GLY A 22 68.17 -58.36 65.17
N LYS A 23 66.85 -58.57 65.18
CA LYS A 23 66.04 -59.51 66.02
C LYS A 23 66.21 -59.61 67.55
N ASP A 24 65.04 -59.72 68.18
CA ASP A 24 64.79 -60.35 69.48
C ASP A 24 65.45 -61.73 69.65
N ASN A 25 65.97 -62.00 70.85
CA ASN A 25 65.39 -62.96 71.83
C ASN A 25 66.37 -63.22 72.99
N GLY A 26 65.85 -63.44 74.20
CA GLY A 26 66.61 -63.90 75.36
C GLY A 26 66.16 -63.25 76.68
N THR A 27 65.91 -64.07 77.69
CA THR A 27 65.48 -63.66 79.05
C THR A 27 66.62 -63.85 80.07
N ASP A 28 66.27 -63.70 81.35
CA ASP A 28 67.00 -64.08 82.58
C ASP A 28 67.80 -62.89 83.17
N ASP A 29 67.28 -62.11 84.14
CA ASP A 29 66.89 -62.40 85.54
C ASP A 29 68.11 -62.23 86.51
N PRO A 30 68.04 -62.38 87.85
CA PRO A 30 67.98 -61.22 88.72
C PRO A 30 69.20 -61.07 89.68
N ASN A 31 69.09 -60.06 90.55
CA ASN A 31 69.83 -59.79 91.82
C ASN A 31 70.87 -58.65 91.83
N ASN A 32 70.47 -57.57 92.51
CA ASN A 32 71.32 -56.81 93.45
C ASN A 32 72.45 -55.93 92.80
N PRO A 33 73.28 -55.18 93.55
CA PRO A 33 73.08 -53.72 93.58
C PRO A 33 74.33 -52.88 93.23
N ASN A 34 74.19 -51.56 93.40
CA ASN A 34 75.19 -50.48 93.30
C ASN A 34 75.65 -50.08 91.88
N GLY A 35 75.11 -48.95 91.42
CA GLY A 35 75.68 -48.13 90.37
C GLY A 35 75.20 -46.68 90.52
N ASN A 36 76.12 -45.72 90.65
CA ASN A 36 75.77 -44.29 90.63
C ASN A 36 75.33 -43.90 89.21
N GLY A 37 74.14 -43.31 89.08
CA GLY A 37 73.63 -42.70 87.85
C GLY A 37 72.87 -41.42 88.17
N GLY A 38 73.04 -40.38 87.34
CA GLY A 38 72.35 -39.10 87.51
C GLY A 38 70.84 -39.21 87.23
N GLU A 39 70.08 -38.23 87.71
CA GLU A 39 68.62 -38.19 87.52
C GLU A 39 68.24 -38.24 86.04
N GLN A 40 67.37 -39.18 85.68
CA GLN A 40 66.89 -39.31 84.31
C GLN A 40 65.88 -38.19 84.01
N THR A 41 66.11 -37.45 82.92
CA THR A 41 65.23 -36.33 82.54
C THR A 41 63.89 -36.83 82.00
N THR A 42 62.82 -36.16 82.42
CA THR A 42 61.44 -36.34 81.98
C THR A 42 60.94 -35.04 81.36
N LEU A 43 60.14 -35.13 80.28
CA LEU A 43 59.55 -33.97 79.62
C LEU A 43 58.25 -34.37 78.90
N THR A 44 57.15 -33.74 79.29
CA THR A 44 55.86 -33.82 78.60
C THR A 44 55.27 -32.43 78.40
N ILE A 45 54.38 -32.32 77.40
CA ILE A 45 53.67 -31.10 77.03
C ILE A 45 52.19 -31.41 76.88
N SER A 46 51.30 -30.43 77.09
CA SER A 46 49.86 -30.57 76.86
C SER A 46 49.20 -29.21 76.58
N PRO A 47 48.40 -29.05 75.51
CA PRO A 47 48.20 -30.01 74.40
C PRO A 47 49.48 -30.27 73.60
N ASN A 48 49.43 -31.18 72.62
CA ASN A 48 50.56 -31.51 71.73
C ASN A 48 50.62 -30.64 70.46
N GLU A 49 49.58 -29.86 70.18
CA GLU A 49 49.45 -28.96 69.03
C GLU A 49 48.61 -27.74 69.43
N LEU A 50 48.75 -26.63 68.70
CA LEU A 50 47.93 -25.43 68.86
C LEU A 50 47.46 -24.92 67.50
N THR A 51 46.16 -24.59 67.39
CA THR A 51 45.57 -23.92 66.22
C THR A 51 45.04 -22.55 66.59
N PHE A 52 45.37 -21.52 65.82
CA PHE A 52 45.02 -20.12 66.03
C PHE A 52 44.18 -19.57 64.88
N LYS A 53 43.32 -18.57 65.16
CA LYS A 53 42.61 -17.79 64.14
C LYS A 53 43.54 -16.90 63.29
N SER A 54 43.12 -16.59 62.07
CA SER A 54 43.73 -15.57 61.20
C SER A 54 43.82 -14.19 61.87
N GLU A 55 42.79 -13.79 62.62
CA GLU A 55 42.70 -12.51 63.35
C GLU A 55 43.79 -12.30 64.42
N GLY A 56 44.55 -13.34 64.78
CA GLY A 56 45.43 -13.35 65.95
C GLY A 56 44.69 -13.77 67.22
N GLU A 57 45.37 -14.49 68.12
CA GLU A 57 44.73 -15.13 69.28
C GLU A 57 45.80 -15.55 70.32
N GLU A 58 45.47 -15.53 71.62
CA GLU A 58 46.34 -15.98 72.72
C GLU A 58 45.86 -17.35 73.24
N LYS A 59 46.81 -18.28 73.44
CA LYS A 59 46.57 -19.62 74.03
C LYS A 59 47.70 -20.02 74.96
N THR A 60 47.46 -21.02 75.78
CA THR A 60 48.46 -21.57 76.71
C THR A 60 48.65 -23.07 76.49
N PHE A 61 49.87 -23.55 76.74
CA PHE A 61 50.15 -24.98 76.93
C PHE A 61 51.04 -25.17 78.17
N SER A 62 50.97 -26.34 78.80
CA SER A 62 51.76 -26.65 79.99
C SER A 62 52.93 -27.58 79.66
N ILE A 63 54.08 -27.31 80.28
CA ILE A 63 55.28 -28.17 80.28
C ILE A 63 55.37 -28.83 81.65
N THR A 64 55.63 -30.13 81.67
CA THR A 64 55.96 -30.90 82.89
C THR A 64 57.34 -31.50 82.74
N SER A 65 58.25 -31.22 83.68
CA SER A 65 59.65 -31.68 83.64
C SER A 65 60.28 -31.68 85.04
N ASN A 66 61.31 -32.51 85.22
CA ASN A 66 62.20 -32.51 86.40
C ASN A 66 63.56 -31.84 86.14
N PHE A 67 63.77 -31.20 84.99
CA PHE A 67 65.00 -30.49 84.63
C PHE A 67 64.70 -29.04 84.21
N ASP A 68 65.77 -28.25 84.08
CA ASP A 68 65.73 -27.02 83.29
C ASP A 68 65.41 -27.34 81.82
N TRP A 69 64.52 -26.53 81.24
CA TRP A 69 64.07 -26.65 79.86
C TRP A 69 64.14 -25.32 79.11
N ILE A 70 64.26 -25.43 77.79
CA ILE A 70 64.29 -24.30 76.86
C ILE A 70 63.39 -24.58 75.65
N ILE A 71 62.71 -23.54 75.16
CA ILE A 71 61.84 -23.57 73.99
C ILE A 71 62.52 -22.82 72.85
N THR A 72 62.95 -23.56 71.84
CA THR A 72 63.37 -22.99 70.56
C THR A 72 62.13 -22.70 69.73
N ASN A 73 61.82 -21.41 69.57
CA ASN A 73 60.76 -20.91 68.72
C ASN A 73 61.35 -20.34 67.41
N PRO A 74 61.10 -20.96 66.24
CA PRO A 74 61.54 -20.43 64.95
C PRO A 74 60.56 -19.42 64.31
N SER A 75 59.38 -19.19 64.90
CA SER A 75 58.37 -18.29 64.33
C SER A 75 58.64 -16.82 64.68
N THR A 76 58.47 -15.94 63.69
CA THR A 76 58.49 -14.49 63.83
C THR A 76 57.11 -13.89 64.16
N TRP A 77 56.03 -14.62 63.88
CA TRP A 77 54.64 -14.18 64.05
C TRP A 77 53.92 -14.80 65.26
N CYS A 78 54.56 -15.73 65.96
CA CYS A 78 54.00 -16.36 67.15
C CYS A 78 54.99 -16.21 68.31
N LYS A 79 54.57 -15.50 69.37
CA LYS A 79 55.41 -15.14 70.52
C LYS A 79 55.17 -16.11 71.67
N ILE A 80 56.25 -16.50 72.35
CA ILE A 80 56.26 -17.50 73.43
C ILE A 80 56.82 -16.88 74.70
N ASN A 81 56.16 -17.08 75.84
CA ASN A 81 56.67 -16.64 77.14
C ASN A 81 56.16 -17.54 78.29
N PRO A 82 57.03 -17.99 79.23
CA PRO A 82 58.49 -17.88 79.22
C PRO A 82 59.15 -18.88 78.25
N THR A 83 60.29 -18.51 77.67
CA THR A 83 61.04 -19.35 76.71
C THR A 83 62.00 -20.35 77.37
N GLN A 84 62.22 -20.25 78.68
CA GLN A 84 63.02 -21.20 79.47
C GLN A 84 62.50 -21.23 80.92
N GLY A 85 62.77 -22.31 81.64
CA GLY A 85 62.40 -22.42 83.05
C GLY A 85 62.86 -23.72 83.71
N ASN A 86 62.65 -23.80 85.02
CA ASN A 86 62.92 -24.99 85.83
C ASN A 86 61.58 -25.67 86.20
N GLY A 87 61.53 -27.00 86.14
CA GLY A 87 60.37 -27.76 86.60
C GLY A 87 59.12 -27.58 85.74
N ASN A 88 57.93 -27.74 86.35
CA ASN A 88 56.65 -27.60 85.65
C ASN A 88 56.28 -26.12 85.46
N SER A 89 55.74 -25.77 84.28
CA SER A 89 55.32 -24.40 83.96
C SER A 89 54.14 -24.37 82.98
N THR A 90 53.49 -23.22 82.87
CA THR A 90 52.51 -22.94 81.79
C THR A 90 53.04 -21.80 80.93
N ILE A 91 52.95 -22.00 79.62
CA ILE A 91 53.58 -21.18 78.60
C ILE A 91 52.48 -20.47 77.82
N THR A 92 52.54 -19.14 77.78
CA THR A 92 51.65 -18.32 76.96
C THR A 92 52.21 -18.22 75.54
N THR A 93 51.33 -18.39 74.56
CA THR A 93 51.59 -18.39 73.12
C THR A 93 50.63 -17.41 72.45
N ILE A 94 51.15 -16.34 71.87
CA ILE A 94 50.37 -15.27 71.23
C ILE A 94 50.68 -15.28 69.74
N ALA A 95 49.69 -15.61 68.90
CA ALA A 95 49.81 -15.48 67.45
C ALA A 95 49.40 -14.05 67.03
N ASP A 96 50.31 -13.35 66.35
CA ASP A 96 50.00 -12.10 65.66
C ASP A 96 49.03 -12.34 64.49
N PRO A 97 48.26 -11.33 64.03
CA PRO A 97 47.35 -11.48 62.90
C PRO A 97 48.02 -11.95 61.60
N SER A 98 47.24 -12.58 60.73
CA SER A 98 47.62 -13.08 59.41
C SER A 98 46.68 -12.57 58.33
N ASP A 99 47.22 -11.82 57.37
CA ASP A 99 46.53 -11.45 56.14
C ASP A 99 46.72 -12.48 55.00
N GLU A 100 47.37 -13.60 55.29
CA GLU A 100 47.65 -14.66 54.31
C GLU A 100 46.41 -15.55 54.05
N TYR A 101 46.20 -15.91 52.78
CA TYR A 101 45.07 -16.74 52.32
C TYR A 101 45.35 -18.25 52.35
N ASP A 102 46.48 -18.67 52.94
CA ASP A 102 46.88 -20.06 53.20
C ASP A 102 47.22 -20.28 54.70
N ASP A 103 47.14 -21.53 55.16
CA ASP A 103 47.37 -21.91 56.56
C ASP A 103 48.87 -21.92 56.91
N ARG A 104 49.38 -20.83 57.49
CA ARG A 104 50.79 -20.77 57.95
C ARG A 104 51.02 -21.58 59.22
N ASN A 105 52.08 -22.39 59.23
CA ASN A 105 52.37 -23.35 60.29
C ASN A 105 53.88 -23.45 60.58
N PHE A 106 54.23 -23.84 61.80
CA PHE A 106 55.61 -24.08 62.24
C PHE A 106 55.68 -25.05 63.43
N ASN A 107 56.89 -25.48 63.79
CA ASN A 107 57.13 -26.40 64.89
C ASN A 107 57.93 -25.74 66.03
N LEU A 108 57.33 -25.66 67.23
CA LEU A 108 58.04 -25.35 68.47
C LEU A 108 58.86 -26.56 68.91
N THR A 109 60.11 -26.36 69.35
CA THR A 109 60.96 -27.43 69.88
C THR A 109 61.31 -27.15 71.34
N ILE A 110 60.92 -28.04 72.25
CA ILE A 110 61.17 -27.96 73.69
C ILE A 110 62.23 -29.00 74.06
N LYS A 111 63.37 -28.59 74.65
CA LYS A 111 64.42 -29.50 75.14
C LYS A 111 64.62 -29.33 76.64
N ALA A 112 64.69 -30.44 77.38
CA ALA A 112 65.02 -30.53 78.79
C ALA A 112 66.03 -31.66 79.01
N GLY A 113 67.18 -31.37 79.63
CA GLY A 113 68.29 -32.33 79.66
C GLY A 113 68.61 -32.84 78.26
N GLU A 114 68.59 -34.16 78.03
CA GLU A 114 68.68 -34.73 76.67
C GLU A 114 67.33 -35.01 75.99
N THR A 115 66.21 -34.87 76.70
CA THR A 115 64.88 -35.15 76.12
C THR A 115 64.37 -33.97 75.31
N THR A 116 63.90 -34.23 74.08
CA THR A 116 63.32 -33.21 73.20
C THR A 116 61.88 -33.58 72.83
N LYS A 117 61.00 -32.58 72.78
CA LYS A 117 59.60 -32.66 72.31
C LYS A 117 59.35 -31.59 71.25
N VAL A 118 58.41 -31.85 70.35
CA VAL A 118 58.01 -30.94 69.27
C VAL A 118 56.51 -30.74 69.32
N MET A 119 56.06 -29.50 69.13
CA MET A 119 54.65 -29.11 69.04
C MET A 119 54.40 -28.38 67.71
N THR A 120 53.41 -28.83 66.95
CA THR A 120 52.96 -28.12 65.74
C THR A 120 52.06 -26.95 66.13
N VAL A 121 52.32 -25.79 65.54
CA VAL A 121 51.50 -24.58 65.70
C VAL A 121 51.03 -24.12 64.33
N THR A 122 49.71 -24.01 64.15
CA THR A 122 49.07 -23.62 62.89
C THR A 122 48.21 -22.39 63.10
N GLN A 123 48.28 -21.42 62.20
CA GLN A 123 47.32 -20.32 62.12
C GLN A 123 46.49 -20.46 60.84
N LYS A 124 45.16 -20.33 60.98
CA LYS A 124 44.24 -20.47 59.85
C LYS A 124 44.36 -19.28 58.91
N LYS A 125 44.14 -19.55 57.62
CA LYS A 125 44.02 -18.54 56.56
C LYS A 125 42.91 -17.51 56.80
N LYS A 126 43.02 -16.38 56.10
CA LYS A 126 41.98 -15.35 56.03
C LYS A 126 40.82 -15.74 55.11
N ASP A 127 39.60 -15.39 55.50
CA ASP A 127 38.38 -15.60 54.73
C ASP A 127 38.16 -14.46 53.71
N ALA A 128 37.60 -14.79 52.54
CA ALA A 128 37.51 -13.87 51.40
C ALA A 128 36.31 -14.13 50.49
N ILE A 129 35.76 -13.05 49.96
CA ILE A 129 34.91 -12.98 48.76
C ILE A 129 35.62 -12.03 47.80
N ILE A 130 35.74 -12.40 46.53
CA ILE A 130 36.38 -11.59 45.48
C ILE A 130 35.51 -11.65 44.23
N LEU A 131 35.01 -10.51 43.79
CA LEU A 131 34.33 -10.34 42.51
C LEU A 131 35.35 -10.11 41.37
N THR A 132 35.06 -10.58 40.16
CA THR A 132 35.88 -10.23 38.97
C THR A 132 35.52 -8.87 38.36
N LYS A 133 34.34 -8.32 38.68
CA LYS A 133 33.84 -7.05 38.14
C LYS A 133 32.72 -6.49 39.05
N GLU A 134 32.97 -5.31 39.62
CA GLU A 134 32.07 -4.62 40.57
C GLU A 134 31.10 -3.63 39.89
N LYS A 135 31.26 -3.32 38.60
CA LYS A 135 30.39 -2.39 37.88
C LYS A 135 30.05 -2.87 36.47
N TYR A 136 28.78 -2.78 36.08
CA TYR A 136 28.27 -3.01 34.73
C TYR A 136 27.45 -1.80 34.26
N ASP A 137 27.69 -1.34 33.03
CA ASP A 137 26.87 -0.36 32.32
C ASP A 137 26.06 -1.11 31.24
N ILE A 138 24.76 -0.86 31.18
CA ILE A 138 23.76 -1.66 30.44
C ILE A 138 22.98 -0.77 29.46
N PRO A 139 22.72 -1.20 28.21
CA PRO A 139 21.86 -0.47 27.27
C PRO A 139 20.41 -0.39 27.74
N THR A 140 19.61 0.52 27.16
CA THR A 140 18.19 0.68 27.57
C THR A 140 17.36 -0.57 27.32
N GLU A 141 17.74 -1.42 26.36
CA GLU A 141 17.08 -2.72 26.08
C GLU A 141 17.31 -3.80 27.14
N GLY A 142 18.27 -3.61 28.06
CA GLY A 142 18.70 -4.64 29.00
C GLY A 142 19.85 -5.52 28.48
N ASP A 143 20.37 -6.40 29.33
CA ASP A 143 21.44 -7.36 29.02
C ASP A 143 21.49 -8.48 30.07
N ASN A 144 22.17 -9.60 29.77
CA ASN A 144 22.44 -10.69 30.70
C ASN A 144 23.88 -10.62 31.21
N ILE A 145 24.07 -10.23 32.47
CA ILE A 145 25.41 -10.12 33.08
C ILE A 145 25.81 -11.39 33.82
N THR A 146 27.02 -11.88 33.53
CA THR A 146 27.67 -12.95 34.29
C THR A 146 28.73 -12.33 35.21
N VAL A 147 28.67 -12.67 36.50
CA VAL A 147 29.64 -12.27 37.52
C VAL A 147 30.36 -13.51 38.03
N GLU A 148 31.68 -13.55 37.88
CA GLU A 148 32.51 -14.63 38.41
C GLU A 148 32.93 -14.26 39.84
N VAL A 149 32.56 -15.12 40.79
CA VAL A 149 32.80 -14.95 42.23
C VAL A 149 33.77 -16.02 42.71
N LYS A 150 34.85 -15.60 43.37
CA LYS A 150 35.84 -16.46 44.01
C LYS A 150 35.74 -16.32 45.53
N SER A 151 35.57 -17.43 46.23
CA SER A 151 35.49 -17.41 47.70
C SER A 151 35.99 -18.73 48.30
N ASN A 152 36.48 -18.65 49.53
CA ASN A 152 36.83 -19.80 50.37
C ASN A 152 35.77 -20.10 51.47
N ILE A 153 34.67 -19.34 51.49
CA ILE A 153 33.56 -19.42 52.46
C ILE A 153 32.19 -19.55 51.76
N SER A 154 31.11 -19.67 52.54
CA SER A 154 29.73 -19.74 52.03
C SER A 154 29.04 -18.38 52.04
N TYR A 155 28.64 -17.89 50.87
CA TYR A 155 27.92 -16.64 50.70
C TYR A 155 26.48 -16.83 50.20
N SER A 156 25.72 -15.75 50.19
CA SER A 156 24.40 -15.59 49.56
C SER A 156 24.40 -14.35 48.65
N THR A 157 23.42 -14.30 47.75
CA THR A 157 23.17 -13.17 46.86
C THR A 157 21.93 -12.44 47.33
N ILE A 158 22.00 -11.11 47.44
CA ILE A 158 20.92 -10.24 47.89
C ILE A 158 20.73 -9.14 46.84
N ILE A 159 19.52 -9.02 46.31
CA ILE A 159 19.09 -7.90 45.47
C ILE A 159 18.09 -7.09 46.30
N PRO A 160 18.31 -5.78 46.55
CA PRO A 160 17.35 -4.94 47.26
C PRO A 160 15.97 -4.94 46.60
N GLU A 161 14.93 -4.73 47.42
CA GLU A 161 13.54 -4.76 46.97
C GLU A 161 13.26 -3.69 45.90
N GLU A 162 13.85 -2.51 46.06
CA GLU A 162 13.89 -1.37 45.11
C GLU A 162 14.57 -1.66 43.74
N HIS A 163 15.13 -2.86 43.54
CA HIS A 163 15.79 -3.25 42.29
C HIS A 163 15.32 -4.62 41.73
N ASN A 164 14.55 -5.40 42.50
CA ASN A 164 14.19 -6.77 42.12
C ASN A 164 13.24 -6.86 40.91
N GLU A 165 12.54 -5.76 40.59
CA GLU A 165 11.64 -5.66 39.45
C GLU A 165 12.38 -5.81 38.11
N TRP A 166 13.63 -5.32 38.04
CA TRP A 166 14.41 -5.24 36.81
C TRP A 166 15.81 -5.90 36.88
N ILE A 167 16.29 -6.29 38.06
CA ILE A 167 17.49 -7.12 38.24
C ILE A 167 17.08 -8.47 38.83
N LYS A 168 17.28 -9.58 38.09
CA LYS A 168 16.83 -10.92 38.50
C LYS A 168 17.97 -11.95 38.39
N GLN A 169 18.13 -12.79 39.41
CA GLN A 169 19.13 -13.86 39.39
C GLN A 169 18.59 -15.11 38.70
N VAL A 170 19.39 -15.71 37.80
CA VAL A 170 19.00 -16.87 36.99
C VAL A 170 19.66 -18.15 37.53
N GLU A 171 18.91 -19.24 37.65
CA GLU A 171 19.42 -20.51 38.22
C GLU A 171 20.56 -21.13 37.40
N THR A 172 21.75 -21.22 37.99
CA THR A 172 22.89 -21.95 37.41
C THR A 172 23.05 -23.35 38.02
N LYS A 173 22.79 -24.39 37.22
CA LYS A 173 23.16 -25.78 37.56
C LYS A 173 24.69 -25.93 37.52
N GLN A 174 25.30 -26.25 38.66
CA GLN A 174 26.76 -26.37 38.82
C GLN A 174 27.16 -27.72 39.45
N LEU A 175 28.37 -28.18 39.14
CA LEU A 175 28.90 -29.51 39.43
C LEU A 175 30.33 -29.45 39.97
N GLY A 176 30.63 -30.23 41.01
CA GLY A 176 31.99 -30.49 41.50
C GLY A 176 32.36 -29.74 42.76
N ARG A 177 33.10 -30.42 43.66
CA ARG A 177 33.61 -29.85 44.93
C ARG A 177 35.09 -29.50 44.79
N GLY A 178 35.45 -28.24 45.04
CA GLY A 178 36.85 -27.80 45.12
C GLY A 178 37.03 -26.33 44.76
N LEU A 179 37.66 -25.55 45.67
CA LEU A 179 37.87 -24.09 45.67
C LEU A 179 37.05 -23.34 44.60
N GLU A 180 35.75 -23.21 44.88
CA GLU A 180 34.74 -23.05 43.84
C GLU A 180 34.67 -21.59 43.34
N THR A 181 35.28 -21.35 42.18
CA THR A 181 34.94 -20.22 41.31
C THR A 181 33.51 -20.46 40.78
N LYS A 182 32.59 -19.52 41.02
CA LYS A 182 31.18 -19.66 40.59
C LYS A 182 30.77 -18.49 39.71
N ASN A 183 30.04 -18.80 38.65
CA ASN A 183 29.41 -17.80 37.80
C ASN A 183 27.97 -17.61 38.28
N LEU A 184 27.66 -16.39 38.72
CA LEU A 184 26.31 -15.94 39.02
C LEU A 184 25.79 -15.18 37.79
N ASN A 185 24.62 -15.59 37.28
CA ASN A 185 24.01 -14.97 36.11
C ASN A 185 22.84 -14.09 36.56
N PHE A 186 22.77 -12.88 36.01
CA PHE A 186 21.68 -11.94 36.27
C PHE A 186 21.10 -11.39 34.96
N GLU A 187 19.78 -11.42 34.86
CA GLU A 187 19.01 -10.81 33.79
C GLU A 187 18.68 -9.37 34.20
N ILE A 188 19.11 -8.40 33.39
CA ILE A 188 18.81 -6.98 33.56
C ILE A 188 17.73 -6.61 32.54
N SER A 189 16.51 -6.37 33.00
CA SER A 189 15.36 -6.05 32.14
C SER A 189 15.50 -4.67 31.47
N ALA A 190 14.81 -4.44 30.36
CA ALA A 190 14.79 -3.15 29.66
C ALA A 190 14.32 -1.99 30.56
N ASN A 191 14.87 -0.79 30.36
CA ASN A 191 14.44 0.45 30.98
C ASN A 191 13.43 1.19 30.09
N PRO A 192 12.15 1.28 30.48
CA PRO A 192 11.11 1.91 29.66
C PRO A 192 11.04 3.44 29.81
N THR A 193 11.81 4.04 30.74
CA THR A 193 11.69 5.46 31.08
C THR A 193 12.75 6.34 30.42
N THR A 194 12.44 7.63 30.25
CA THR A 194 13.36 8.65 29.72
C THR A 194 14.43 9.10 30.72
N ASP A 195 14.48 8.49 31.90
CA ASP A 195 15.50 8.71 32.93
C ASP A 195 16.44 7.51 33.03
N LYS A 196 17.71 7.76 33.34
CA LYS A 196 18.67 6.69 33.68
C LYS A 196 18.28 6.05 35.02
N ARG A 197 18.53 4.76 35.20
CA ARG A 197 18.36 4.07 36.48
C ARG A 197 19.63 3.32 36.90
N GLU A 198 19.80 3.16 38.20
CA GLU A 198 20.92 2.43 38.80
C GLU A 198 20.42 1.51 39.91
N GLY A 199 21.13 0.40 40.12
CA GLY A 199 20.80 -0.57 41.15
C GLY A 199 22.00 -1.44 41.53
N ILE A 200 21.86 -2.20 42.62
CA ILE A 200 22.95 -2.99 43.20
C ILE A 200 22.58 -4.47 43.44
N ILE A 201 23.60 -5.32 43.43
CA ILE A 201 23.55 -6.73 43.82
C ILE A 201 24.64 -6.94 44.88
N ILE A 202 24.28 -7.46 46.05
CA ILE A 202 25.20 -7.66 47.17
C ILE A 202 25.51 -9.15 47.31
N ILE A 203 26.80 -9.49 47.35
CA ILE A 203 27.30 -10.85 47.63
C ILE A 203 27.84 -10.86 49.05
N LYS A 204 27.20 -11.60 49.95
CA LYS A 204 27.43 -11.51 51.40
C LYS A 204 27.73 -12.87 52.03
N ASP A 205 28.72 -12.94 52.91
CA ASP A 205 28.96 -14.11 53.76
C ASP A 205 27.76 -14.41 54.66
N ASN A 206 27.38 -15.69 54.72
CA ASN A 206 26.29 -16.16 55.57
C ASN A 206 26.65 -16.16 57.07
N SER A 207 27.94 -16.01 57.41
CA SER A 207 28.49 -16.22 58.76
C SER A 207 29.01 -14.94 59.44
N SER A 208 29.21 -13.85 58.69
CA SER A 208 29.82 -12.61 59.19
C SER A 208 29.24 -11.35 58.53
N SER A 209 29.90 -10.20 58.74
CA SER A 209 29.58 -8.94 58.06
C SER A 209 30.33 -8.75 56.74
N LEU A 210 31.14 -9.71 56.28
CA LEU A 210 31.87 -9.61 55.01
C LEU A 210 30.88 -9.63 53.84
N ALA A 211 30.92 -8.57 53.02
CA ALA A 211 30.10 -8.45 51.82
C ALA A 211 30.82 -7.61 50.76
N ASP A 212 30.45 -7.83 49.50
CA ASP A 212 30.95 -7.13 48.32
C ASP A 212 29.76 -6.77 47.41
N THR A 213 29.86 -5.72 46.59
CA THR A 213 28.70 -5.11 45.89
C THR A 213 28.96 -4.84 44.42
N ILE A 214 28.03 -5.31 43.57
CA ILE A 214 28.02 -5.07 42.13
C ILE A 214 27.04 -3.94 41.84
N HIS A 215 27.47 -2.89 41.14
CA HIS A 215 26.64 -1.80 40.67
C HIS A 215 26.25 -1.98 39.20
N VAL A 216 24.96 -1.82 38.90
CA VAL A 216 24.37 -1.92 37.57
C VAL A 216 23.78 -0.56 37.19
N TYR A 217 24.27 0.05 36.12
CA TYR A 217 23.79 1.33 35.61
C TYR A 217 23.13 1.11 34.25
N GLN A 218 21.91 1.59 34.05
CA GLN A 218 21.17 1.40 32.81
C GLN A 218 20.82 2.74 32.14
N ALA A 219 21.02 2.78 30.83
CA ALA A 219 20.71 3.95 30.00
C ALA A 219 19.21 4.29 29.99
N GLN A 220 18.91 5.52 29.58
CA GLN A 220 17.56 6.05 29.42
C GLN A 220 16.99 5.75 28.03
N LYS A 221 15.66 5.75 27.92
CA LYS A 221 14.93 5.73 26.64
C LYS A 221 15.05 7.09 25.94
N ASN A 222 15.32 7.05 24.63
CA ASN A 222 15.27 8.23 23.76
C ASN A 222 13.86 8.38 23.16
N GLU A 223 13.32 9.59 23.14
CA GLU A 223 12.00 9.90 22.58
C GLU A 223 12.03 11.21 21.78
N LEU A 224 11.27 11.20 20.67
CA LEU A 224 11.08 12.27 19.70
C LEU A 224 9.69 12.06 19.11
N ILE A 225 8.73 12.93 19.44
CA ILE A 225 7.31 12.77 19.13
C ILE A 225 6.70 14.13 18.76
N LEU A 226 6.00 14.22 17.63
CA LEU A 226 5.14 15.34 17.24
C LEU A 226 3.79 15.24 17.97
N THR A 227 3.28 16.35 18.51
CA THR A 227 1.93 16.34 19.11
C THR A 227 0.81 16.29 18.07
N GLN A 228 1.13 16.57 16.80
CA GLN A 228 0.24 16.48 15.66
C GLN A 228 1.08 16.15 14.42
N ASP A 229 0.87 14.97 13.85
CA ASP A 229 1.63 14.45 12.70
C ASP A 229 1.08 14.93 11.34
N THR A 230 -0.12 15.52 11.32
CA THR A 230 -0.88 15.77 10.09
C THR A 230 -1.55 17.15 10.09
N TYR A 231 -1.27 17.95 9.07
CA TYR A 231 -1.90 19.26 8.85
C TYR A 231 -2.57 19.34 7.47
N ASN A 232 -3.80 19.83 7.42
CA ASN A 232 -4.57 20.03 6.20
C ASN A 232 -4.71 21.53 5.93
N VAL A 233 -4.02 22.01 4.90
CA VAL A 233 -3.81 23.43 4.57
C VAL A 233 -4.64 23.83 3.34
N SER A 234 -5.13 25.07 3.29
CA SER A 234 -5.87 25.57 2.13
C SER A 234 -4.96 25.85 0.91
N SER A 235 -5.52 25.93 -0.29
CA SER A 235 -4.77 26.34 -1.50
C SER A 235 -4.17 27.75 -1.41
N GLU A 236 -4.64 28.62 -0.52
CA GLU A 236 -4.05 29.96 -0.31
C GLU A 236 -2.72 29.91 0.48
N GLY A 237 -2.43 28.80 1.18
CA GLY A 237 -1.23 28.63 2.00
C GLY A 237 -1.34 29.26 3.39
N GLU A 238 -0.54 28.77 4.35
CA GLU A 238 -0.49 29.29 5.72
C GLU A 238 0.80 28.93 6.46
N ASN A 239 0.99 29.48 7.66
CA ASN A 239 2.06 29.07 8.57
C ASN A 239 1.52 28.08 9.59
N ILE A 240 1.93 26.81 9.49
CA ILE A 240 1.61 25.79 10.48
C ILE A 240 2.64 25.80 11.61
N ASN A 241 2.19 25.58 12.84
CA ASN A 241 3.04 25.49 14.03
C ASN A 241 2.84 24.12 14.68
N VAL A 242 3.93 23.35 14.79
CA VAL A 242 3.93 21.94 15.18
C VAL A 242 4.75 21.77 16.45
N GLU A 243 4.12 21.38 17.56
CA GLU A 243 4.83 21.11 18.81
C GLU A 243 5.55 19.75 18.72
N LEU A 244 6.84 19.75 19.08
CA LEU A 244 7.74 18.60 19.06
C LEU A 244 8.27 18.38 20.47
N ARG A 245 8.05 17.19 21.02
CA ARG A 245 8.60 16.77 22.32
C ARG A 245 9.76 15.83 22.05
N SER A 246 10.97 16.21 22.45
CA SER A 246 12.20 15.45 22.17
C SER A 246 13.20 15.58 23.32
N ASN A 247 13.71 14.44 23.83
CA ASN A 247 14.86 14.45 24.73
C ASN A 247 16.21 14.37 23.98
N VAL A 248 16.18 14.05 22.68
CA VAL A 248 17.35 13.96 21.77
C VAL A 248 17.56 15.23 20.91
N ASP A 249 18.77 15.38 20.38
CA ASP A 249 19.14 16.47 19.46
C ASP A 249 18.74 16.13 18.02
N TYR A 250 17.61 16.69 17.57
CA TYR A 250 17.01 16.40 16.27
C TYR A 250 17.52 17.29 15.12
N GLU A 251 17.31 16.82 13.88
CA GLU A 251 17.28 17.60 12.64
C GLU A 251 15.91 17.52 11.96
N VAL A 252 15.69 18.37 10.95
CA VAL A 252 14.43 18.43 10.19
C VAL A 252 14.76 18.36 8.71
N ILE A 253 14.37 17.25 8.09
CA ILE A 253 14.65 16.88 6.70
C ILE A 253 13.39 17.17 5.88
N ILE A 254 13.42 18.27 5.12
CA ILE A 254 12.41 18.57 4.10
C ILE A 254 12.90 17.95 2.77
N PRO A 255 12.14 17.05 2.13
CA PRO A 255 12.50 16.47 0.83
C PRO A 255 12.69 17.54 -0.25
N GLU A 256 13.64 17.33 -1.17
CA GLU A 256 14.03 18.33 -2.18
C GLU A 256 12.86 18.72 -3.10
N ASP A 257 11.99 17.77 -3.41
CA ASP A 257 10.81 17.88 -4.27
C ASP A 257 9.65 18.71 -3.66
N VAL A 258 9.72 19.05 -2.36
CA VAL A 258 8.71 19.89 -1.69
C VAL A 258 9.26 21.21 -1.13
N LYS A 259 10.58 21.45 -1.19
CA LYS A 259 11.19 22.71 -0.70
C LYS A 259 10.70 23.96 -1.41
N ASP A 260 10.23 23.83 -2.66
CA ASP A 260 9.63 24.92 -3.43
C ASP A 260 8.34 25.48 -2.80
N TRP A 261 7.73 24.76 -1.84
CA TRP A 261 6.49 25.20 -1.19
C TRP A 261 6.36 24.88 0.31
N VAL A 262 7.20 24.01 0.87
CA VAL A 262 7.30 23.76 2.32
C VAL A 262 8.66 24.25 2.83
N THR A 263 8.65 25.27 3.69
CA THR A 263 9.87 25.90 4.21
C THR A 263 9.84 26.04 5.73
N ARG A 264 10.90 25.64 6.43
CA ARG A 264 11.00 25.79 7.90
C ARG A 264 11.43 27.21 8.27
N ILE A 265 10.62 27.91 9.05
CA ILE A 265 11.02 29.18 9.67
C ILE A 265 11.95 28.88 10.85
N THR A 266 13.08 29.58 10.93
CA THR A 266 14.08 29.40 12.01
C THR A 266 14.32 30.72 12.75
N GLY A 267 13.99 30.73 14.05
CA GLY A 267 14.33 31.82 14.97
C GLY A 267 15.77 31.71 15.51
N ARG A 268 16.32 32.82 16.01
CA ARG A 268 17.72 32.87 16.52
C ARG A 268 17.90 32.30 17.94
N SER A 269 17.06 31.35 18.36
CA SER A 269 17.10 30.76 19.71
C SER A 269 17.29 29.25 19.63
N SER A 270 18.23 28.72 20.41
CA SER A 270 18.43 27.28 20.59
C SER A 270 17.24 26.66 21.33
N ARG A 271 16.87 25.43 20.94
CA ARG A 271 15.74 24.64 21.47
C ARG A 271 14.42 25.44 21.53
N VAL A 272 13.73 25.44 20.39
CA VAL A 272 12.32 25.78 20.31
C VAL A 272 11.57 24.48 20.04
N ASP A 273 10.70 24.08 20.96
CA ASP A 273 9.88 22.86 20.89
C ASP A 273 8.64 23.06 20.01
N ASN A 274 8.62 24.12 19.22
CA ASN A 274 7.61 24.51 18.24
C ASN A 274 8.29 24.72 16.88
N LEU A 275 8.01 23.82 15.95
CA LEU A 275 8.47 23.87 14.57
C LEU A 275 7.46 24.64 13.71
N ILE A 276 7.86 25.83 13.24
CA ILE A 276 7.03 26.62 12.33
C ILE A 276 7.42 26.30 10.88
N PHE A 277 6.44 25.92 10.07
CA PHE A 277 6.60 25.72 8.63
C PHE A 277 5.68 26.68 7.87
N ASN A 278 6.28 27.44 6.94
CA ASN A 278 5.56 28.25 5.97
C ASN A 278 5.22 27.36 4.76
N ILE A 279 3.91 27.24 4.49
CA ILE A 279 3.33 26.46 3.42
C ILE A 279 2.83 27.44 2.37
N GLU A 280 3.59 27.60 1.29
CA GLU A 280 3.24 28.51 0.19
C GLU A 280 1.90 28.14 -0.45
N ALA A 281 1.25 29.09 -1.12
CA ALA A 281 0.03 28.84 -1.87
C ALA A 281 0.21 27.69 -2.88
N ASN A 282 -0.80 26.82 -3.01
CA ASN A 282 -0.84 25.82 -4.07
C ASN A 282 -1.44 26.47 -5.33
N PRO A 283 -0.69 26.58 -6.44
CA PRO A 283 -1.23 27.12 -7.69
C PRO A 283 -1.86 26.04 -8.60
N THR A 284 -1.82 24.76 -8.21
CA THR A 284 -2.24 23.64 -9.07
C THR A 284 -3.68 23.21 -8.82
N TYR A 285 -4.23 22.42 -9.77
CA TYR A 285 -5.60 21.92 -9.73
C TYR A 285 -5.72 20.52 -9.11
N ASP A 286 -4.62 20.01 -8.56
CA ASP A 286 -4.51 18.75 -7.84
C ASP A 286 -4.10 18.99 -6.38
N ASN A 287 -4.49 18.09 -5.48
CA ASN A 287 -3.99 18.12 -4.10
C ASN A 287 -2.49 17.77 -4.10
N ARG A 288 -1.69 18.50 -3.32
CA ARG A 288 -0.28 18.19 -3.09
C ARG A 288 -0.03 17.85 -1.63
N SER A 289 0.89 16.93 -1.38
CA SER A 289 1.25 16.53 -0.01
C SER A 289 2.76 16.46 0.17
N ALA A 290 3.24 16.84 1.35
CA ALA A 290 4.64 16.73 1.76
C ALA A 290 4.76 15.83 2.99
N LYS A 291 5.94 15.18 3.12
CA LYS A 291 6.34 14.45 4.31
C LYS A 291 7.68 15.01 4.80
N VAL A 292 7.63 15.84 5.84
CA VAL A 292 8.84 16.38 6.49
C VAL A 292 9.23 15.43 7.60
N ILE A 293 10.46 14.93 7.57
CA ILE A 293 10.96 13.97 8.57
C ILE A 293 11.71 14.74 9.65
N ILE A 294 11.35 14.53 10.92
CA ILE A 294 12.07 15.05 12.08
C ILE A 294 12.82 13.87 12.69
N LYS A 295 14.15 13.92 12.73
CA LYS A 295 14.99 12.76 13.04
C LYS A 295 16.06 13.07 14.09
N ASP A 296 16.35 12.15 15.00
CA ASP A 296 17.54 12.19 15.86
C ASP A 296 18.82 12.10 15.02
N LYS A 297 19.73 13.06 15.20
CA LYS A 297 21.04 13.07 14.52
C LYS A 297 21.93 11.87 14.86
N ASN A 298 21.63 11.16 15.95
CA ASN A 298 22.51 10.17 16.57
C ASN A 298 21.96 8.73 16.49
N SER A 299 20.74 8.52 15.98
CA SER A 299 20.10 7.20 15.89
C SER A 299 19.20 7.06 14.65
N GLU A 300 18.33 6.06 14.61
CA GLU A 300 17.30 5.91 13.57
C GLU A 300 15.93 6.46 14.00
N LEU A 301 15.78 6.94 15.25
CA LEU A 301 14.55 7.50 15.79
C LEU A 301 14.10 8.73 14.98
N ALA A 302 12.92 8.65 14.38
CA ALA A 302 12.35 9.71 13.56
C ALA A 302 10.82 9.68 13.56
N ASP A 303 10.23 10.86 13.39
CA ASP A 303 8.80 11.11 13.24
C ASP A 303 8.54 11.87 11.93
N THR A 304 7.33 11.84 11.39
CA THR A 304 7.00 12.37 10.05
C THR A 304 5.78 13.28 10.07
N LEU A 305 6.02 14.58 9.86
CA LEU A 305 5.00 15.59 9.64
C LEU A 305 4.46 15.49 8.20
N ASN A 306 3.23 15.01 8.07
CA ASN A 306 2.44 14.99 6.84
C ASN A 306 1.71 16.34 6.67
N ILE A 307 1.86 16.97 5.50
CA ILE A 307 1.23 18.25 5.18
C ILE A 307 0.44 18.05 3.89
N ASN A 308 -0.89 18.11 3.96
CA ASN A 308 -1.76 17.99 2.80
C ASN A 308 -2.30 19.38 2.43
N GLN A 309 -2.12 19.82 1.20
CA GLN A 309 -2.62 21.12 0.74
C GLN A 309 -3.65 20.95 -0.37
N THR A 310 -4.79 21.62 -0.22
CA THR A 310 -5.91 21.49 -1.15
C THR A 310 -5.61 22.12 -2.52
N GLN A 311 -6.37 21.71 -3.55
CA GLN A 311 -6.23 22.27 -4.89
C GLN A 311 -6.85 23.67 -5.05
N VAL A 312 -6.45 24.39 -6.10
CA VAL A 312 -7.17 25.58 -6.60
C VAL A 312 -8.44 25.13 -7.32
N ASN A 313 -9.57 25.80 -7.06
CA ASN A 313 -10.80 25.62 -7.83
C ASN A 313 -10.73 26.41 -9.14
N ALA A 314 -11.01 25.77 -10.28
CA ALA A 314 -10.85 26.37 -11.60
C ALA A 314 -12.00 26.04 -12.56
N ILE A 315 -12.26 26.97 -13.47
CA ILE A 315 -13.02 26.77 -14.71
C ILE A 315 -12.10 27.24 -15.83
N ILE A 316 -11.72 26.35 -16.73
CA ILE A 316 -10.83 26.65 -17.87
C ILE A 316 -11.53 26.25 -19.15
N LEU A 317 -11.85 27.23 -20.00
CA LEU A 317 -12.30 26.99 -21.35
C LEU A 317 -11.11 26.60 -22.24
N THR A 318 -11.21 25.53 -23.04
CA THR A 318 -10.13 25.22 -24.01
C THR A 318 -10.05 26.22 -25.16
N GLN A 319 -11.07 27.06 -25.35
CA GLN A 319 -11.12 28.13 -26.34
C GLN A 319 -12.14 29.20 -25.92
N GLU A 320 -11.65 30.40 -25.60
CA GLU A 320 -12.50 31.55 -25.22
C GLU A 320 -13.27 32.17 -26.40
N LYS A 321 -12.76 32.02 -27.64
CA LYS A 321 -13.17 32.85 -28.79
C LYS A 321 -13.46 31.99 -30.01
N TYR A 322 -14.65 32.16 -30.59
CA TYR A 322 -15.08 31.45 -31.79
C TYR A 322 -15.54 32.45 -32.87
N GLU A 323 -14.90 32.39 -34.04
CA GLU A 323 -15.41 33.02 -35.26
C GLU A 323 -16.23 31.99 -36.06
N ILE A 324 -17.47 32.34 -36.37
CA ILE A 324 -18.43 31.47 -37.07
C ILE A 324 -18.73 32.09 -38.47
N PRO A 325 -18.78 31.29 -39.55
CA PRO A 325 -19.21 31.79 -40.86
C PRO A 325 -20.67 32.26 -40.84
N SER A 326 -21.04 33.08 -41.81
CA SER A 326 -22.43 33.55 -42.00
C SER A 326 -23.42 32.38 -42.09
N GLU A 327 -23.05 31.28 -42.73
CA GLU A 327 -23.86 30.06 -42.89
C GLU A 327 -24.28 29.38 -41.56
N GLY A 328 -23.58 29.64 -40.46
CA GLY A 328 -23.81 29.00 -39.16
C GLY A 328 -23.04 27.70 -38.95
N GLN A 329 -22.97 27.22 -37.70
CA GLN A 329 -22.15 26.07 -37.32
C GLN A 329 -22.55 25.49 -35.96
N ASN A 330 -22.36 24.18 -35.75
CA ASN A 330 -22.35 23.59 -34.40
C ASN A 330 -20.92 23.56 -33.86
N ILE A 331 -20.70 24.07 -32.64
CA ILE A 331 -19.40 24.05 -31.97
C ILE A 331 -19.43 23.20 -30.69
N LYS A 332 -18.26 22.68 -30.33
CA LYS A 332 -17.99 21.98 -29.07
C LYS A 332 -16.92 22.73 -28.30
N ILE A 333 -17.16 22.92 -27.02
CA ILE A 333 -16.29 23.67 -26.11
C ILE A 333 -16.00 22.74 -24.94
N GLU A 334 -14.75 22.31 -24.80
CA GLU A 334 -14.32 21.50 -23.66
C GLU A 334 -14.09 22.42 -22.47
N VAL A 335 -14.64 22.05 -21.31
CA VAL A 335 -14.53 22.82 -20.07
C VAL A 335 -13.77 21.97 -19.06
N LYS A 336 -12.53 22.37 -18.77
CA LYS A 336 -11.71 21.70 -17.75
C LYS A 336 -11.98 22.38 -16.42
N SER A 337 -12.71 21.68 -15.56
CA SER A 337 -13.10 22.19 -14.24
C SER A 337 -13.16 21.06 -13.23
N ASN A 338 -12.74 21.37 -12.00
CA ASN A 338 -12.86 20.51 -10.82
C ASN A 338 -14.11 20.84 -9.98
N ILE A 339 -14.98 21.73 -10.46
CA ILE A 339 -16.20 22.21 -9.77
C ILE A 339 -17.44 22.17 -10.69
N LYS A 340 -18.64 22.40 -10.12
CA LYS A 340 -19.91 22.37 -10.86
C LYS A 340 -20.32 23.76 -11.34
N TYR A 341 -20.39 23.95 -12.65
CA TYR A 341 -20.74 25.21 -13.29
C TYR A 341 -22.15 25.23 -13.91
N ASP A 342 -22.65 26.43 -14.19
CA ASP A 342 -23.81 26.74 -15.05
C ASP A 342 -23.36 27.54 -16.29
N ILE A 343 -24.23 27.61 -17.29
CA ILE A 343 -23.95 28.19 -18.61
C ILE A 343 -25.03 29.23 -18.92
N ILE A 344 -24.62 30.49 -19.10
CA ILE A 344 -25.50 31.65 -19.20
C ILE A 344 -25.38 32.23 -20.62
N ILE A 345 -26.37 31.95 -21.46
CA ILE A 345 -26.53 32.58 -22.79
C ILE A 345 -27.34 33.88 -22.60
N PRO A 346 -26.84 35.05 -23.04
CA PRO A 346 -27.55 36.33 -22.88
C PRO A 346 -28.77 36.41 -23.80
N ASP A 347 -29.79 37.19 -23.41
CA ASP A 347 -31.09 37.19 -24.10
C ASP A 347 -31.03 37.59 -25.58
N ASN A 348 -30.16 38.53 -25.94
CA ASN A 348 -29.89 38.95 -27.33
C ASN A 348 -29.24 37.86 -28.21
N ALA A 349 -28.80 36.75 -27.62
CA ALA A 349 -28.19 35.62 -28.32
C ALA A 349 -29.11 34.40 -28.45
N LYS A 350 -30.16 34.27 -27.62
CA LYS A 350 -30.99 33.06 -27.52
C LYS A 350 -31.77 32.69 -28.79
N GLU A 351 -32.01 33.67 -29.67
CA GLU A 351 -32.68 33.42 -30.96
C GLU A 351 -31.79 32.61 -31.92
N TRP A 352 -30.48 32.90 -31.94
CA TRP A 352 -29.52 32.36 -32.91
C TRP A 352 -28.47 31.40 -32.31
N ILE A 353 -28.26 31.39 -30.99
CA ILE A 353 -27.40 30.42 -30.28
C ILE A 353 -28.24 29.56 -29.33
N LYS A 354 -28.17 28.23 -29.48
CA LYS A 354 -28.94 27.26 -28.68
C LYS A 354 -28.04 26.16 -28.12
N GLN A 355 -28.19 25.83 -26.84
CA GLN A 355 -27.47 24.73 -26.22
C GLN A 355 -28.07 23.38 -26.62
N ILE A 356 -27.23 22.41 -26.99
CA ILE A 356 -27.62 21.03 -27.26
C ILE A 356 -27.39 20.21 -25.99
N GLN A 357 -28.44 19.61 -25.43
CA GLN A 357 -28.35 18.74 -24.26
C GLN A 357 -28.51 17.26 -24.66
N TYR A 358 -27.56 16.43 -24.24
CA TYR A 358 -27.62 14.97 -24.37
C TYR A 358 -28.04 14.33 -23.03
N ARG A 359 -28.74 13.20 -23.07
CA ARG A 359 -29.19 12.46 -21.86
C ARG A 359 -28.04 11.66 -21.22
N ALA A 360 -26.98 12.33 -20.78
CA ALA A 360 -25.82 11.74 -20.15
C ALA A 360 -25.60 12.32 -18.73
N LEU A 361 -24.88 11.57 -17.89
CA LEU A 361 -24.26 12.13 -16.69
C LEU A 361 -23.24 13.22 -17.08
N ILE A 362 -23.01 14.18 -16.18
CA ILE A 362 -22.31 15.47 -16.43
C ILE A 362 -21.10 15.29 -17.36
N THR A 363 -21.20 15.82 -18.58
CA THR A 363 -20.10 15.84 -19.57
C THR A 363 -19.41 17.19 -19.58
N ASN A 364 -18.08 17.20 -19.52
CA ASN A 364 -17.21 18.39 -19.59
C ASN A 364 -17.15 19.04 -20.99
N ILE A 365 -18.24 18.99 -21.77
CA ILE A 365 -18.33 19.52 -23.14
C ILE A 365 -19.64 20.29 -23.30
N ILE A 366 -19.55 21.60 -23.49
CA ILE A 366 -20.68 22.43 -23.92
C ILE A 366 -20.82 22.23 -25.43
N ASN A 367 -22.03 21.88 -25.87
CA ASN A 367 -22.38 21.75 -27.29
C ASN A 367 -23.34 22.89 -27.63
N LEU A 368 -22.97 23.77 -28.56
CA LEU A 368 -23.77 24.91 -29.00
C LEU A 368 -24.08 24.82 -30.49
N SER A 369 -25.29 25.22 -30.87
CA SER A 369 -25.73 25.37 -32.25
C SER A 369 -25.89 26.84 -32.57
N ILE A 370 -25.16 27.34 -33.57
CA ILE A 370 -25.19 28.72 -34.05
C ILE A 370 -25.88 28.74 -35.42
N SER A 371 -26.98 29.48 -35.49
CA SER A 371 -27.85 29.60 -36.67
C SER A 371 -27.24 30.56 -37.72
N GLU A 372 -27.72 30.50 -38.96
CA GLU A 372 -27.29 31.40 -40.06
C GLU A 372 -27.47 32.90 -39.73
N ASN A 373 -26.50 33.73 -40.10
CA ASN A 373 -26.57 35.19 -40.13
C ASN A 373 -26.81 35.68 -41.57
N THR A 374 -28.09 35.85 -41.92
CA THR A 374 -28.52 36.35 -43.23
C THR A 374 -28.32 37.87 -43.41
N SER A 375 -27.90 38.59 -42.36
CA SER A 375 -27.77 40.06 -42.38
C SER A 375 -26.40 40.55 -42.88
N TYR A 376 -26.37 41.75 -43.43
CA TYR A 376 -25.15 42.42 -43.91
C TYR A 376 -24.29 43.04 -42.79
N GLU A 377 -24.62 42.77 -41.53
CA GLU A 377 -23.93 43.24 -40.32
C GLU A 377 -23.39 42.06 -39.50
N GLN A 378 -22.29 42.29 -38.78
CA GLN A 378 -21.67 41.26 -37.93
C GLN A 378 -22.39 41.20 -36.58
N ARG A 379 -22.69 39.99 -36.08
CA ARG A 379 -23.30 39.80 -34.75
C ARG A 379 -22.37 39.03 -33.80
N ALA A 380 -22.44 39.35 -32.51
CA ALA A 380 -21.61 38.72 -31.49
C ALA A 380 -22.39 38.53 -30.17
N ALA A 381 -21.95 37.57 -29.36
CA ALA A 381 -22.49 37.25 -28.05
C ALA A 381 -21.37 36.78 -27.10
N GLU A 382 -21.56 37.01 -25.81
CA GLU A 382 -20.66 36.55 -24.75
C GLU A 382 -21.44 35.64 -23.79
N ILE A 383 -21.03 34.38 -23.69
CA ILE A 383 -21.68 33.31 -22.93
C ILE A 383 -20.83 33.03 -21.70
N VAL A 384 -21.39 33.22 -20.52
CA VAL A 384 -20.66 33.07 -19.26
C VAL A 384 -20.80 31.65 -18.73
N VAL A 385 -19.68 31.02 -18.36
CA VAL A 385 -19.62 29.74 -17.66
C VAL A 385 -19.20 30.02 -16.22
N LYS A 386 -20.12 29.85 -15.27
CA LYS A 386 -19.95 30.30 -13.87
C LYS A 386 -20.15 29.17 -12.87
N ASP A 387 -19.34 29.13 -11.82
CA ASP A 387 -19.53 28.24 -10.67
C ASP A 387 -20.88 28.49 -9.99
N LYS A 388 -21.57 27.40 -9.63
CA LYS A 388 -22.83 27.44 -8.86
C LYS A 388 -22.65 28.00 -7.45
N ASN A 389 -21.46 27.88 -6.88
CA ASN A 389 -21.22 28.09 -5.45
C ASN A 389 -20.37 29.34 -5.12
N SER A 390 -19.80 30.03 -6.11
CA SER A 390 -18.92 31.19 -5.90
C SER A 390 -19.06 32.25 -7.00
N ASN A 391 -18.13 33.19 -7.05
CA ASN A 391 -18.04 34.19 -8.12
C ASN A 391 -17.06 33.82 -9.25
N LEU A 392 -16.45 32.63 -9.21
CA LEU A 392 -15.56 32.16 -10.26
C LEU A 392 -16.34 31.93 -11.57
N SER A 393 -15.91 32.56 -12.66
CA SER A 393 -16.53 32.43 -13.97
C SER A 393 -15.57 32.78 -15.11
N ASP A 394 -15.72 32.09 -16.23
CA ASP A 394 -15.01 32.31 -17.49
C ASP A 394 -16.02 32.63 -18.62
N THR A 395 -15.61 33.23 -19.74
CA THR A 395 -16.53 33.78 -20.76
C THR A 395 -16.13 33.42 -22.20
N ILE A 396 -17.07 32.81 -22.92
CA ILE A 396 -16.94 32.44 -24.34
C ILE A 396 -17.49 33.58 -25.21
N ARG A 397 -16.65 34.22 -26.04
CA ARG A 397 -17.07 35.21 -27.03
C ARG A 397 -17.26 34.57 -28.40
N ILE A 398 -18.50 34.53 -28.88
CA ILE A 398 -18.87 34.01 -30.19
C ILE A 398 -19.15 35.20 -31.11
N THR A 399 -18.45 35.27 -32.25
CA THR A 399 -18.62 36.30 -33.28
C THR A 399 -18.99 35.62 -34.59
N GLN A 400 -20.10 36.01 -35.20
CA GLN A 400 -20.57 35.47 -36.47
C GLN A 400 -20.55 36.53 -37.56
N LYS A 401 -19.86 36.21 -38.66
CA LYS A 401 -19.58 37.14 -39.75
C LYS A 401 -20.87 37.55 -40.48
N GLN A 402 -20.83 38.75 -41.06
CA GLN A 402 -21.88 39.27 -41.93
C GLN A 402 -21.96 38.51 -43.26
N ASN A 403 -23.07 38.70 -43.97
CA ASN A 403 -23.18 38.39 -45.38
C ASN A 403 -22.48 39.48 -46.23
N ASN A 404 -21.76 39.10 -47.30
CA ASN A 404 -21.01 40.03 -48.14
C ASN A 404 -21.73 40.28 -49.48
N THR A 405 -21.69 41.50 -50.02
CA THR A 405 -22.36 41.82 -51.29
C THR A 405 -21.71 42.97 -52.06
N ILE A 406 -21.78 42.88 -53.40
CA ILE A 406 -21.43 43.92 -54.37
C ILE A 406 -22.59 44.00 -55.38
N ILE A 407 -23.07 45.21 -55.68
CA ILE A 407 -24.20 45.46 -56.58
C ILE A 407 -23.85 46.64 -57.52
N LEU A 408 -23.91 46.39 -58.83
CA LEU A 408 -23.74 47.40 -59.89
C LEU A 408 -25.09 47.84 -60.47
N THR A 409 -25.28 49.14 -60.70
CA THR A 409 -26.56 49.69 -61.19
C THR A 409 -26.81 49.51 -62.70
N GLN A 410 -25.74 49.46 -63.51
CA GLN A 410 -25.82 49.19 -64.95
C GLN A 410 -24.59 48.37 -65.39
N LYS A 411 -24.84 47.31 -66.17
CA LYS A 411 -23.82 46.29 -66.52
C LYS A 411 -23.38 46.29 -67.99
N LYS A 412 -23.87 47.22 -68.82
CA LYS A 412 -23.51 47.29 -70.24
C LYS A 412 -23.64 48.70 -70.84
N TYR A 413 -22.72 49.03 -71.76
CA TYR A 413 -22.75 50.23 -72.61
C TYR A 413 -22.30 49.92 -74.04
N ASP A 414 -23.12 50.25 -75.03
CA ASP A 414 -22.80 50.13 -76.46
C ASP A 414 -22.47 51.52 -77.05
N ILE A 415 -21.31 51.67 -77.69
CA ILE A 415 -20.68 52.97 -77.99
C ILE A 415 -20.43 53.14 -79.51
N PRO A 416 -20.70 54.31 -80.11
CA PRO A 416 -20.33 54.59 -81.51
C PRO A 416 -18.81 54.57 -81.75
N ALA A 417 -18.39 54.34 -83.00
CA ALA A 417 -16.98 54.39 -83.41
C ALA A 417 -16.29 55.75 -83.10
N GLU A 418 -17.06 56.81 -82.88
CA GLU A 418 -16.59 58.16 -82.56
C GLU A 418 -16.31 58.40 -81.05
N GLY A 419 -16.78 57.52 -80.15
CA GLY A 419 -16.54 57.63 -78.69
C GLY A 419 -17.66 58.32 -77.89
N GLN A 420 -17.64 58.16 -76.55
CA GLN A 420 -18.67 58.67 -75.61
C GLN A 420 -18.17 58.59 -74.14
N GLN A 421 -18.80 59.30 -73.19
CA GLN A 421 -18.55 59.17 -71.73
C GLN A 421 -19.63 58.33 -71.02
N ILE A 422 -19.25 57.65 -69.94
CA ILE A 422 -20.12 56.77 -69.12
C ILE A 422 -19.85 56.92 -67.61
N SER A 423 -20.86 56.58 -66.79
CA SER A 423 -20.81 56.64 -65.32
C SER A 423 -21.46 55.40 -64.70
N ILE A 424 -20.81 54.77 -63.71
CA ILE A 424 -21.18 53.49 -63.10
C ILE A 424 -21.30 53.66 -61.58
N GLU A 425 -22.47 53.39 -60.99
CA GLU A 425 -22.70 53.47 -59.54
C GLU A 425 -22.56 52.07 -58.88
N ILE A 426 -21.86 52.01 -57.74
CA ILE A 426 -21.50 50.78 -57.03
C ILE A 426 -22.07 50.80 -55.61
N LYS A 427 -22.67 49.70 -55.15
CA LYS A 427 -23.09 49.52 -53.74
C LYS A 427 -22.49 48.24 -53.19
N SER A 428 -21.66 48.37 -52.16
CA SER A 428 -20.88 47.27 -51.55
C SER A 428 -20.81 47.46 -50.02
N ASN A 429 -20.74 46.37 -49.26
CA ASN A 429 -20.38 46.38 -47.82
C ASN A 429 -18.95 45.89 -47.53
N ILE A 430 -18.12 45.71 -48.58
CA ILE A 430 -16.74 45.23 -48.52
C ILE A 430 -15.79 46.07 -49.38
N GLU A 431 -14.48 46.01 -49.08
CA GLU A 431 -13.44 46.58 -49.95
C GLU A 431 -13.31 45.80 -51.26
N TYR A 432 -13.15 46.52 -52.36
CA TYR A 432 -13.01 45.98 -53.70
C TYR A 432 -11.83 46.64 -54.44
N ASP A 433 -11.23 45.89 -55.35
CA ASP A 433 -10.38 46.42 -56.41
C ASP A 433 -11.16 46.56 -57.72
N ILE A 434 -10.68 47.44 -58.59
CA ILE A 434 -11.21 47.68 -59.93
C ILE A 434 -10.17 47.16 -60.92
N LEU A 435 -10.54 46.14 -61.69
CA LEU A 435 -9.66 45.49 -62.66
C LEU A 435 -10.13 45.83 -64.07
N LEU A 436 -9.20 46.41 -64.85
CA LEU A 436 -9.35 46.74 -66.26
C LEU A 436 -8.13 46.16 -67.00
N SER A 437 -8.31 45.68 -68.23
CA SER A 437 -7.17 45.15 -69.00
C SER A 437 -6.30 46.27 -69.55
N THR A 438 -4.98 46.04 -69.61
CA THR A 438 -4.00 47.04 -70.09
C THR A 438 -4.13 47.38 -71.59
N ASP A 439 -4.96 46.65 -72.34
CA ASP A 439 -5.40 47.03 -73.69
C ASP A 439 -6.67 47.90 -73.70
N ALA A 440 -7.55 47.78 -72.69
CA ALA A 440 -8.71 48.65 -72.52
C ALA A 440 -8.33 50.02 -71.96
N GLU A 441 -7.38 50.10 -71.03
CA GLU A 441 -6.84 51.37 -70.48
C GLU A 441 -6.36 52.36 -71.57
N LYS A 442 -6.01 51.86 -72.76
CA LYS A 442 -5.56 52.67 -73.92
C LYS A 442 -6.69 53.45 -74.61
N TRP A 443 -7.96 53.18 -74.28
CA TRP A 443 -9.13 53.83 -74.89
C TRP A 443 -10.35 53.96 -73.96
N VAL A 444 -10.26 53.45 -72.73
CA VAL A 444 -11.25 53.60 -71.64
C VAL A 444 -10.56 54.38 -70.52
N GLU A 445 -10.51 55.70 -70.67
CA GLU A 445 -9.78 56.59 -69.75
C GLU A 445 -10.63 56.91 -68.51
N LYS A 446 -10.02 56.90 -67.32
CA LYS A 446 -10.71 57.24 -66.06
C LYS A 446 -10.77 58.76 -65.85
N ILE A 447 -11.93 59.28 -65.45
CA ILE A 447 -12.14 60.71 -65.14
C ILE A 447 -11.96 60.93 -63.63
N ASP A 448 -10.76 61.36 -63.22
CA ASP A 448 -10.48 61.72 -61.82
C ASP A 448 -11.01 63.12 -61.47
N LEU A 449 -12.17 63.16 -60.80
CA LEU A 449 -12.73 64.38 -60.22
C LEU A 449 -11.88 64.86 -59.03
N SER A 450 -11.42 66.10 -59.07
CA SER A 450 -10.37 66.57 -58.19
C SER A 450 -10.83 66.88 -56.75
N ARG A 451 -10.15 66.27 -55.77
CA ARG A 451 -10.20 66.59 -54.33
C ARG A 451 -11.61 66.59 -53.69
N ALA A 452 -12.34 65.49 -53.88
CA ALA A 452 -13.48 65.14 -53.02
C ALA A 452 -13.23 63.80 -52.30
N LEU A 453 -14.01 63.52 -51.25
CA LEU A 453 -14.03 62.22 -50.57
C LEU A 453 -14.47 61.11 -51.53
N ALA A 454 -14.12 59.85 -51.23
CA ALA A 454 -14.46 58.71 -52.07
C ALA A 454 -15.98 58.63 -52.31
N THR A 455 -16.37 58.71 -53.59
CA THR A 455 -17.76 58.59 -54.04
C THR A 455 -18.00 57.22 -54.66
N ASN A 456 -19.18 56.65 -54.40
CA ASN A 456 -19.61 55.34 -54.90
C ASN A 456 -19.99 55.33 -56.41
N THR A 457 -19.25 56.08 -57.23
CA THR A 457 -19.52 56.23 -58.67
C THR A 457 -18.21 56.42 -59.44
N LEU A 458 -17.96 55.55 -60.42
CA LEU A 458 -16.82 55.62 -61.33
C LEU A 458 -17.24 56.30 -62.63
N ASN A 459 -16.36 57.12 -63.21
CA ASN A 459 -16.63 57.87 -64.44
C ASN A 459 -15.51 57.62 -65.46
N TYR A 460 -15.87 57.32 -66.71
CA TYR A 460 -14.94 56.93 -67.77
C TYR A 460 -15.25 57.62 -69.11
N ASN A 461 -14.20 57.79 -69.92
CA ASN A 461 -14.20 58.41 -71.23
C ASN A 461 -13.75 57.39 -72.28
N ILE A 462 -14.61 57.08 -73.25
CA ILE A 462 -14.38 56.06 -74.28
C ILE A 462 -13.93 56.75 -75.57
N LEU A 463 -12.66 56.58 -75.96
CA LEU A 463 -12.04 57.22 -77.12
C LEU A 463 -12.55 56.65 -78.47
N PRO A 464 -12.31 57.32 -79.62
CA PRO A 464 -12.72 56.81 -80.94
C PRO A 464 -12.01 55.51 -81.35
N ASN A 465 -12.70 54.63 -82.10
CA ASN A 465 -12.14 53.41 -82.68
C ASN A 465 -11.74 53.64 -84.15
N THR A 466 -10.44 53.78 -84.40
CA THR A 466 -9.87 53.97 -85.74
C THR A 466 -9.54 52.65 -86.46
N THR A 467 -10.00 51.50 -85.94
CA THR A 467 -9.59 50.17 -86.43
C THR A 467 -10.71 49.41 -87.17
N TYR A 468 -10.33 48.31 -87.80
CA TYR A 468 -11.22 47.50 -88.66
C TYR A 468 -11.91 46.35 -87.93
N ASN A 469 -12.01 46.39 -86.59
CA ASN A 469 -12.75 45.41 -85.79
C ASN A 469 -13.49 46.07 -84.62
N GLU A 470 -14.67 45.54 -84.29
CA GLU A 470 -15.37 45.90 -83.05
C GLU A 470 -14.43 45.63 -81.87
N ARG A 471 -14.26 46.61 -80.98
CA ARG A 471 -13.44 46.45 -79.78
C ARG A 471 -14.32 46.48 -78.53
N LYS A 472 -13.94 45.67 -77.55
CA LYS A 472 -14.66 45.51 -76.29
C LYS A 472 -13.74 45.69 -75.10
N ALA A 473 -14.31 46.16 -73.99
CA ALA A 473 -13.66 46.23 -72.69
C ALA A 473 -14.62 45.72 -71.62
N GLU A 474 -14.06 45.16 -70.56
CA GLU A 474 -14.78 44.80 -69.34
C GLU A 474 -14.15 45.54 -68.16
N ILE A 475 -14.97 46.19 -67.34
CA ILE A 475 -14.55 46.75 -66.05
C ILE A 475 -15.09 45.80 -64.98
N ILE A 476 -14.19 45.13 -64.26
CA ILE A 476 -14.52 44.15 -63.23
C ILE A 476 -14.33 44.80 -61.85
N ILE A 477 -15.35 44.73 -61.00
CA ILE A 477 -15.27 45.10 -59.58
C ILE A 477 -15.17 43.78 -58.81
N LYS A 478 -14.05 43.55 -58.11
CA LYS A 478 -13.79 42.29 -57.39
C LYS A 478 -13.41 42.54 -55.93
N ASP A 479 -13.95 41.72 -55.02
CA ASP A 479 -13.54 41.64 -53.63
C ASP A 479 -12.03 41.32 -53.51
N LYS A 480 -11.31 42.07 -52.67
CA LYS A 480 -9.89 41.80 -52.38
C LYS A 480 -9.65 40.47 -51.66
N GLY A 481 -10.65 39.96 -50.93
CA GLY A 481 -10.56 38.79 -50.06
C GLY A 481 -11.20 37.51 -50.60
N SER A 482 -11.95 37.54 -51.71
CA SER A 482 -12.65 36.35 -52.25
C SER A 482 -12.88 36.43 -53.76
N ASP A 483 -13.55 35.42 -54.32
CA ASP A 483 -13.95 35.41 -55.74
C ASP A 483 -15.24 36.20 -56.04
N LEU A 484 -15.87 36.81 -55.03
CA LEU A 484 -17.05 37.65 -55.20
C LEU A 484 -16.72 38.85 -56.11
N SER A 485 -17.39 38.94 -57.25
CA SER A 485 -17.10 39.94 -58.29
C SER A 485 -18.32 40.21 -59.19
N ASP A 486 -18.34 41.38 -59.81
CA ASP A 486 -19.38 41.80 -60.75
C ASP A 486 -18.79 42.71 -61.85
N THR A 487 -19.37 42.72 -63.06
CA THR A 487 -18.70 43.21 -64.28
C THR A 487 -19.60 44.11 -65.14
N VAL A 488 -18.99 45.07 -65.85
CA VAL A 488 -19.62 45.94 -66.86
C VAL A 488 -18.97 45.75 -68.24
N GLU A 489 -19.76 45.40 -69.27
CA GLU A 489 -19.30 45.27 -70.67
C GLU A 489 -19.40 46.62 -71.42
N ILE A 490 -18.39 46.95 -72.23
CA ILE A 490 -18.34 48.12 -73.13
C ILE A 490 -18.03 47.63 -74.56
N ILE A 491 -18.76 48.10 -75.57
CA ILE A 491 -18.61 47.68 -76.99
C ILE A 491 -18.46 48.88 -77.93
N GLN A 492 -17.60 48.81 -78.96
CA GLN A 492 -17.39 49.92 -79.91
C GLN A 492 -17.05 49.53 -81.38
N ASN A 493 -17.75 50.13 -82.35
CA ASN A 493 -17.83 49.71 -83.77
C ASN A 493 -16.62 50.07 -84.69
N PRO A 494 -16.50 49.52 -85.94
CA PRO A 494 -15.28 49.62 -86.79
C PRO A 494 -15.44 50.01 -88.28
N THR A 495 -14.34 49.91 -89.06
CA THR A 495 -14.33 49.90 -90.55
C THR A 495 -13.78 48.59 -91.21
N SER A 496 -12.81 48.57 -92.15
CA SER A 496 -12.65 47.44 -93.11
C SER A 496 -11.32 47.27 -93.92
N ALA A 497 -10.92 46.01 -94.25
CA ALA A 497 -9.84 45.59 -95.18
C ALA A 497 -9.89 44.06 -95.53
N ILE A 498 -8.92 43.50 -96.31
CA ILE A 498 -8.56 42.04 -96.32
C ILE A 498 -7.23 41.81 -95.58
N ILE A 499 -7.21 40.98 -94.52
CA ILE A 499 -6.00 40.59 -93.75
C ILE A 499 -6.11 39.15 -93.22
N ILE A 500 -5.01 38.37 -93.27
CA ILE A 500 -4.84 37.13 -92.49
C ILE A 500 -3.80 37.37 -91.39
N GLU A 501 -4.25 37.32 -90.14
CA GLU A 501 -3.48 37.83 -88.98
C GLU A 501 -2.40 36.85 -88.47
N LYS A 502 -2.52 35.55 -88.77
CA LYS A 502 -1.57 34.52 -88.33
C LYS A 502 -1.31 33.53 -89.47
N LYS A 503 -0.03 33.32 -89.79
CA LYS A 503 0.41 32.61 -91.00
C LYS A 503 1.03 31.23 -90.73
N GLU A 504 1.22 30.84 -89.47
CA GLU A 504 1.69 29.50 -89.12
C GLU A 504 0.97 28.97 -87.86
N TYR A 505 0.61 27.68 -87.88
CA TYR A 505 -0.17 27.01 -86.85
C TYR A 505 0.46 25.65 -86.50
N ASN A 506 1.05 25.56 -85.30
CA ASN A 506 1.52 24.31 -84.72
C ASN A 506 0.40 23.66 -83.90
N ILE A 507 0.07 22.40 -84.19
CA ILE A 507 -1.07 21.66 -83.67
C ILE A 507 -0.59 20.40 -82.93
N SER A 508 -1.23 20.08 -81.80
CA SER A 508 -0.91 18.87 -81.03
C SER A 508 -1.25 17.57 -81.78
N SER A 509 -0.73 16.44 -81.29
CA SER A 509 -1.05 15.10 -81.78
C SER A 509 -2.54 14.90 -82.06
N LYS A 510 -3.38 15.22 -81.08
CA LYS A 510 -4.85 15.01 -81.11
C LYS A 510 -5.58 15.74 -82.25
N GLY A 511 -4.91 16.66 -82.95
CA GLY A 511 -5.49 17.42 -84.05
C GLY A 511 -6.55 18.39 -83.55
N GLY A 512 -7.57 18.62 -84.37
CA GLY A 512 -8.70 19.50 -84.06
C GLY A 512 -8.96 20.53 -85.15
N ILE A 513 -9.83 21.48 -84.85
CA ILE A 513 -10.30 22.48 -85.82
C ILE A 513 -9.39 23.71 -85.79
N VAL A 514 -8.64 23.92 -86.87
CA VAL A 514 -7.85 25.14 -87.10
C VAL A 514 -8.76 26.18 -87.76
N LYS A 515 -9.21 27.13 -86.95
CA LYS A 515 -9.99 28.29 -87.39
C LYS A 515 -9.05 29.49 -87.60
N VAL A 516 -8.81 29.81 -88.86
CA VAL A 516 -7.95 30.90 -89.31
C VAL A 516 -8.80 32.15 -89.47
N GLY A 517 -8.49 33.21 -88.72
CA GLY A 517 -9.14 34.52 -88.93
C GLY A 517 -8.75 35.10 -90.29
N ILE A 518 -9.75 35.46 -91.10
CA ILE A 518 -9.57 36.25 -92.32
C ILE A 518 -10.54 37.41 -92.26
N LYS A 519 -10.03 38.58 -91.88
CA LYS A 519 -10.82 39.80 -91.78
C LYS A 519 -10.88 40.39 -93.18
N SER A 520 -12.01 40.19 -93.86
CA SER A 520 -12.20 40.54 -95.27
C SER A 520 -13.51 41.27 -95.51
N ASN A 521 -13.42 42.52 -95.94
CA ASN A 521 -14.59 43.33 -96.30
C ASN A 521 -15.13 43.07 -97.72
N ILE A 522 -14.54 42.11 -98.45
CA ILE A 522 -14.89 41.68 -99.81
C ILE A 522 -14.63 40.15 -99.98
N ASP A 523 -15.24 39.49 -100.97
CA ASP A 523 -15.13 38.04 -101.19
C ASP A 523 -13.75 37.57 -101.68
N TYR A 524 -13.41 36.28 -101.48
CA TYR A 524 -12.13 35.66 -101.85
C TYR A 524 -12.22 34.15 -102.17
N ASN A 525 -11.13 33.53 -102.64
CA ASN A 525 -11.00 32.10 -103.01
C ASN A 525 -9.86 31.39 -102.24
N ILE A 526 -9.88 30.04 -102.15
CA ILE A 526 -9.02 29.22 -101.26
C ILE A 526 -8.49 27.96 -101.99
N ILE A 527 -7.25 27.52 -101.71
CA ILE A 527 -6.59 26.36 -102.35
C ILE A 527 -5.79 25.51 -101.33
N ILE A 528 -6.08 24.20 -101.24
CA ILE A 528 -5.33 23.21 -100.45
C ILE A 528 -4.53 22.25 -101.37
N PRO A 529 -3.22 22.00 -101.13
CA PRO A 529 -2.39 21.05 -101.89
C PRO A 529 -2.82 19.59 -101.77
N SER A 530 -2.60 18.81 -102.83
CA SER A 530 -3.04 17.41 -102.94
C SER A 530 -2.48 16.48 -101.84
N SER A 531 -1.25 16.72 -101.36
CA SER A 531 -0.58 15.92 -100.33
C SER A 531 -1.16 16.10 -98.92
N ALA A 532 -1.90 17.18 -98.66
CA ALA A 532 -2.47 17.49 -97.35
C ALA A 532 -3.91 16.97 -97.17
N LYS A 533 -4.63 16.71 -98.26
CA LYS A 533 -6.08 16.42 -98.28
C LYS A 533 -6.51 15.14 -97.53
N THR A 534 -5.55 14.28 -97.15
CA THR A 534 -5.80 13.08 -96.36
C THR A 534 -5.93 13.34 -94.85
N TRP A 535 -5.45 14.49 -94.36
CA TRP A 535 -5.50 14.86 -92.94
C TRP A 535 -5.88 16.32 -92.67
N ILE A 536 -5.94 17.16 -93.71
CA ILE A 536 -6.48 18.53 -93.67
C ILE A 536 -7.68 18.62 -94.61
N THR A 537 -8.84 18.99 -94.09
CA THR A 537 -10.06 19.21 -94.88
C THR A 537 -10.69 20.57 -94.55
N GLN A 538 -11.05 21.35 -95.57
CA GLN A 538 -11.80 22.59 -95.36
C GLN A 538 -13.27 22.25 -95.05
N ILE A 539 -13.79 22.82 -93.97
CA ILE A 539 -15.22 22.80 -93.66
C ILE A 539 -15.88 23.91 -94.48
N ALA A 540 -16.77 23.55 -95.40
CA ALA A 540 -17.47 24.51 -96.24
C ALA A 540 -18.53 25.29 -95.46
N SER A 541 -18.39 26.61 -95.39
CA SER A 541 -19.46 27.51 -94.96
C SER A 541 -20.57 27.55 -96.01
N LYS A 542 -21.81 27.79 -95.58
CA LYS A 542 -22.95 28.03 -96.48
C LYS A 542 -23.13 29.51 -96.89
N ASN A 543 -22.32 30.41 -96.34
CA ASN A 543 -22.39 31.86 -96.60
C ASN A 543 -21.25 32.30 -97.53
N LEU A 544 -21.54 33.28 -98.40
CA LEU A 544 -20.66 33.71 -99.50
C LEU A 544 -19.43 34.54 -99.07
N ILE A 545 -19.42 35.08 -97.84
CA ILE A 545 -18.27 35.70 -97.19
C ILE A 545 -18.22 35.16 -95.75
N THR A 546 -17.02 34.96 -95.21
CA THR A 546 -16.79 34.51 -93.83
C THR A 546 -15.56 35.16 -93.20
N ASP A 547 -15.65 35.59 -91.95
CA ASP A 547 -14.54 36.24 -91.23
C ASP A 547 -13.45 35.26 -90.75
N SER A 548 -13.63 33.98 -91.06
CA SER A 548 -12.69 32.91 -90.69
C SER A 548 -12.85 31.68 -91.56
N LEU A 549 -11.71 31.08 -91.93
CA LEU A 549 -11.63 29.79 -92.62
C LEU A 549 -11.46 28.68 -91.61
N THR A 550 -12.23 27.62 -91.76
CA THR A 550 -12.25 26.52 -90.80
C THR A 550 -11.74 25.25 -91.47
N PHE A 551 -10.57 24.78 -91.04
CA PHE A 551 -9.94 23.55 -91.50
C PHE A 551 -9.97 22.52 -90.38
N ASN A 552 -10.53 21.33 -90.64
CA ASN A 552 -10.41 20.20 -89.73
C ASN A 552 -9.07 19.50 -89.97
N ILE A 553 -8.27 19.39 -88.91
CA ILE A 553 -6.98 18.69 -88.89
C ILE A 553 -7.20 17.37 -88.15
N SER A 554 -7.13 16.25 -88.87
CA SER A 554 -7.28 14.92 -88.27
C SER A 554 -6.19 14.65 -87.23
N GLU A 555 -6.48 13.78 -86.27
CA GLU A 555 -5.50 13.33 -85.29
C GLU A 555 -4.25 12.73 -85.98
N ASN A 556 -3.10 13.05 -85.42
CA ASN A 556 -1.82 12.41 -85.66
C ASN A 556 -1.57 11.39 -84.55
N SER A 557 -2.21 10.23 -84.66
CA SER A 557 -2.07 9.09 -83.75
C SER A 557 -0.74 8.34 -83.93
N THR A 558 0.32 9.07 -84.32
CA THR A 558 1.65 8.52 -84.59
C THR A 558 2.71 9.26 -83.77
N TYR A 559 3.88 8.63 -83.63
CA TYR A 559 4.99 9.15 -82.83
C TYR A 559 5.96 10.05 -83.63
N GLU A 560 5.53 10.57 -84.79
CA GLU A 560 6.32 11.35 -85.76
C GLU A 560 5.57 12.63 -86.22
N LYS A 561 6.28 13.66 -86.69
CA LYS A 561 5.71 14.99 -87.06
C LYS A 561 5.32 15.12 -88.54
N ARG A 562 4.36 16.00 -88.88
CA ARG A 562 3.91 16.28 -90.27
C ARG A 562 3.56 17.76 -90.53
N LYS A 563 3.61 18.24 -91.79
CA LYS A 563 3.27 19.64 -92.15
C LYS A 563 2.71 19.86 -93.57
N ALA A 564 2.02 20.99 -93.79
CA ALA A 564 1.44 21.42 -95.08
C ALA A 564 1.18 22.96 -95.15
N GLU A 565 0.89 23.51 -96.33
CA GLU A 565 0.63 24.94 -96.58
C GLU A 565 -0.66 25.15 -97.40
N ILE A 566 -1.35 26.29 -97.27
CA ILE A 566 -2.67 26.61 -97.87
C ILE A 566 -2.67 28.07 -98.37
N ILE A 567 -3.31 28.34 -99.51
CA ILE A 567 -3.24 29.64 -100.23
C ILE A 567 -4.64 30.27 -100.38
N ILE A 568 -4.76 31.58 -100.17
CA ILE A 568 -6.04 32.32 -100.18
C ILE A 568 -5.87 33.63 -100.99
N ARG A 569 -6.84 33.99 -101.86
CA ARG A 569 -6.68 35.10 -102.81
C ARG A 569 -7.99 35.70 -103.38
N LYS A 570 -7.95 37.00 -103.72
CA LYS A 570 -8.90 37.68 -104.62
C LYS A 570 -8.10 38.66 -105.50
N ASP A 571 -8.19 38.48 -106.82
CA ASP A 571 -7.47 39.29 -107.82
C ASP A 571 -5.97 39.41 -107.50
N GLU A 572 -5.43 40.61 -107.23
CA GLU A 572 -4.02 40.82 -106.84
C GLU A 572 -3.76 40.74 -105.32
N LEU A 573 -4.80 40.66 -104.47
CA LEU A 573 -4.67 40.47 -103.02
C LEU A 573 -4.55 38.97 -102.70
N VAL A 574 -3.41 38.57 -102.12
CA VAL A 574 -3.05 37.16 -101.87
C VAL A 574 -2.40 37.02 -100.49
N ASP A 575 -2.74 35.98 -99.75
CA ASP A 575 -2.05 35.61 -98.51
C ASP A 575 -2.05 34.07 -98.27
N THR A 576 -1.18 33.59 -97.38
CA THR A 576 -0.89 32.15 -97.17
C THR A 576 -0.79 31.76 -95.70
N ILE A 577 -1.03 30.48 -95.42
CA ILE A 577 -0.91 29.87 -94.09
C ILE A 577 -0.19 28.52 -94.14
N THR A 578 0.53 28.18 -93.07
CA THR A 578 1.24 26.91 -92.86
C THR A 578 0.70 26.20 -91.62
N ILE A 579 0.57 24.87 -91.67
CA ILE A 579 0.10 24.02 -90.58
C ILE A 579 1.09 22.89 -90.34
N CYS A 580 1.61 22.80 -89.12
CA CYS A 580 2.50 21.75 -88.63
C CYS A 580 1.81 20.98 -87.49
N GLN A 581 2.02 19.66 -87.39
CA GLN A 581 1.39 18.80 -86.39
C GLN A 581 2.41 17.90 -85.69
N GLU A 582 2.37 17.93 -84.36
CA GLU A 582 3.28 17.25 -83.42
C GLU A 582 2.92 15.76 -83.21
N GLN A 583 3.83 15.02 -82.60
CA GLN A 583 3.64 13.63 -82.15
C GLN A 583 2.95 13.53 -80.78
N ASN A 584 2.52 12.32 -80.39
CA ASN A 584 1.80 12.09 -79.13
C ASN A 584 2.71 11.68 -77.96
N ASP A 585 2.54 12.31 -76.80
CA ASP A 585 3.27 11.97 -75.56
C ASP A 585 2.60 10.80 -74.82
N ALA A 586 3.41 9.92 -74.21
CA ALA A 586 2.95 8.76 -73.48
C ALA A 586 3.92 8.29 -72.39
N ILE A 587 3.38 7.95 -71.23
CA ILE A 587 3.99 7.05 -70.25
C ILE A 587 3.18 5.75 -70.29
N ILE A 588 3.83 4.62 -70.55
CA ILE A 588 3.20 3.30 -70.63
C ILE A 588 3.86 2.39 -69.60
N LEU A 589 3.06 1.94 -68.62
CA LEU A 589 3.43 0.95 -67.63
C LEU A 589 2.95 -0.44 -68.07
N ASP A 590 3.80 -1.46 -67.96
CA ASP A 590 3.41 -2.84 -68.30
C ASP A 590 2.48 -3.48 -67.27
N THR A 591 2.59 -3.10 -65.99
CA THR A 591 1.78 -3.61 -64.88
C THR A 591 1.37 -2.48 -63.91
N LYS A 592 0.07 -2.36 -63.60
CA LYS A 592 -0.47 -1.32 -62.70
C LYS A 592 -0.89 -1.80 -61.30
N ILE A 593 -0.97 -3.11 -61.08
CA ILE A 593 -1.33 -3.68 -59.76
C ILE A 593 -0.39 -4.85 -59.47
N TYR A 594 0.28 -4.83 -58.32
CA TYR A 594 1.09 -5.95 -57.83
C TYR A 594 0.53 -6.47 -56.52
N ASN A 595 0.04 -7.71 -56.54
CA ASN A 595 -0.31 -8.45 -55.33
C ASN A 595 0.95 -9.08 -54.72
N ILE A 596 1.20 -8.81 -53.44
CA ILE A 596 2.40 -9.15 -52.69
C ILE A 596 2.03 -10.11 -51.55
N PRO A 597 2.75 -11.24 -51.35
CA PRO A 597 2.50 -12.14 -50.22
C PRO A 597 2.99 -11.51 -48.90
N MET A 598 2.61 -12.09 -47.75
CA MET A 598 2.90 -11.53 -46.43
C MET A 598 4.40 -11.27 -46.24
N GLU A 599 5.24 -12.20 -46.67
CA GLU A 599 6.71 -12.21 -46.55
C GLU A 599 7.38 -11.05 -47.26
N GLY A 600 6.72 -10.46 -48.27
CA GLY A 600 7.32 -9.51 -49.19
C GLY A 600 7.97 -10.18 -50.40
N LYS A 601 8.38 -9.36 -51.38
CA LYS A 601 9.18 -9.76 -52.55
C LYS A 601 9.76 -8.53 -53.24
N GLN A 602 10.76 -8.72 -54.09
CA GLN A 602 11.15 -7.71 -55.07
C GLN A 602 10.17 -7.70 -56.26
N ILE A 603 9.94 -6.53 -56.83
CA ILE A 603 9.17 -6.34 -58.06
C ILE A 603 9.94 -5.48 -59.06
N SER A 604 9.76 -5.76 -60.34
CA SER A 604 10.30 -4.98 -61.45
C SER A 604 9.14 -4.41 -62.27
N ILE A 605 9.20 -3.11 -62.57
CA ILE A 605 8.20 -2.36 -63.34
C ILE A 605 8.89 -1.86 -64.61
N LYS A 606 8.33 -2.15 -65.79
CA LYS A 606 8.91 -1.65 -67.05
C LYS A 606 8.17 -0.41 -67.52
N ILE A 607 8.92 0.62 -67.85
CA ILE A 607 8.39 1.89 -68.34
C ILE A 607 8.84 2.10 -69.78
N GLN A 608 7.87 2.37 -70.65
CA GLN A 608 8.10 2.98 -71.96
C GLN A 608 7.61 4.42 -71.91
N SER A 609 8.50 5.38 -72.18
CA SER A 609 8.21 6.81 -72.15
C SER A 609 8.96 7.51 -73.28
N ASN A 610 8.33 8.53 -73.89
CA ASN A 610 9.01 9.49 -74.76
C ASN A 610 9.30 10.84 -74.07
N ILE A 611 9.07 10.92 -72.75
CA ILE A 611 9.25 12.11 -71.90
C ILE A 611 9.99 11.81 -70.60
N ASP A 612 10.57 12.84 -69.98
CA ASP A 612 11.32 12.76 -68.72
C ASP A 612 10.41 12.64 -67.49
N PHE A 613 10.58 11.57 -66.71
CA PHE A 613 9.74 11.28 -65.54
C PHE A 613 10.51 11.26 -64.20
N GLU A 614 9.74 11.35 -63.11
CA GLU A 614 10.12 11.15 -61.72
C GLU A 614 9.33 10.00 -61.08
N VAL A 615 9.79 9.51 -59.93
CA VAL A 615 9.23 8.36 -59.20
C VAL A 615 8.88 8.82 -57.80
N ILE A 616 7.61 8.68 -57.41
CA ILE A 616 7.10 9.14 -56.11
C ILE A 616 6.45 7.95 -55.39
N ILE A 617 7.09 7.46 -54.33
CA ILE A 617 6.49 6.49 -53.40
C ILE A 617 5.65 7.28 -52.39
N ALA A 618 4.37 6.92 -52.22
CA ALA A 618 3.47 7.57 -51.26
C ALA A 618 4.04 7.53 -49.83
N LYS A 619 3.87 8.61 -49.06
CA LYS A 619 4.61 8.87 -47.80
C LYS A 619 4.41 7.76 -46.76
N GLU A 620 3.18 7.26 -46.66
CA GLU A 620 2.71 6.15 -45.84
C GLU A 620 3.25 4.77 -46.26
N SER A 621 3.94 4.69 -47.41
CA SER A 621 4.53 3.46 -47.96
C SER A 621 6.06 3.41 -47.89
N GLN A 622 6.73 4.55 -47.70
CA GLN A 622 8.20 4.67 -47.79
C GLN A 622 8.97 3.85 -46.73
N ASN A 623 8.32 3.41 -45.65
CA ASN A 623 8.91 2.54 -44.63
C ASN A 623 8.93 1.04 -45.04
N TRP A 624 8.08 0.61 -45.99
CA TRP A 624 7.99 -0.79 -46.44
C TRP A 624 8.10 -1.03 -47.95
N ILE A 625 8.09 0.04 -48.76
CA ILE A 625 8.44 0.04 -50.19
C ILE A 625 9.74 0.83 -50.36
N GLU A 626 10.80 0.19 -50.86
CA GLU A 626 12.11 0.82 -51.11
C GLU A 626 12.47 0.68 -52.59
N GLN A 627 12.95 1.75 -53.22
CA GLN A 627 13.50 1.69 -54.57
C GLN A 627 14.96 1.20 -54.53
N ILE A 628 15.32 0.29 -55.43
CA ILE A 628 16.69 -0.21 -55.61
C ILE A 628 17.39 0.64 -56.69
N GLU A 629 18.63 1.06 -56.45
CA GLU A 629 19.37 1.90 -57.39
C GLU A 629 19.57 1.25 -58.78
N LEU A 630 19.57 2.11 -59.81
CA LEU A 630 19.64 1.70 -61.21
C LEU A 630 21.04 1.21 -61.62
N SER A 631 21.09 0.04 -62.25
CA SER A 631 22.25 -0.33 -63.06
C SER A 631 22.32 0.56 -64.30
N LYS A 632 23.53 1.06 -64.64
CA LYS A 632 23.74 2.02 -65.72
C LYS A 632 23.60 1.34 -67.10
N SER A 633 22.38 1.33 -67.65
CA SER A 633 22.05 0.79 -68.98
C SER A 633 21.18 1.77 -69.78
N LEU A 634 21.24 1.67 -71.12
CA LEU A 634 20.78 2.70 -72.06
C LEU A 634 19.53 2.31 -72.88
N SER A 635 18.65 1.47 -72.32
CA SER A 635 17.36 1.10 -72.93
C SER A 635 16.34 0.67 -71.85
N PRO A 636 15.05 0.47 -72.19
CA PRO A 636 13.89 1.02 -71.47
C PRO A 636 13.93 0.83 -69.95
N SER A 637 13.69 1.93 -69.22
CA SER A 637 13.84 2.04 -67.78
C SER A 637 13.04 0.99 -67.00
N ILE A 638 13.73 -0.02 -66.49
CA ILE A 638 13.19 -0.96 -65.51
C ILE A 638 13.46 -0.40 -64.11
N LEU A 639 12.40 -0.11 -63.37
CA LEU A 639 12.50 0.26 -61.96
C LEU A 639 12.33 -0.99 -61.10
N ASN A 640 13.20 -1.18 -60.11
CA ASN A 640 13.15 -2.30 -59.18
C ASN A 640 12.82 -1.79 -57.77
N PHE A 641 11.87 -2.44 -57.11
CA PHE A 641 11.46 -2.11 -55.75
C PHE A 641 11.53 -3.35 -54.84
N ASN A 642 11.97 -3.13 -53.61
CA ASN A 642 11.95 -4.10 -52.53
C ASN A 642 10.71 -3.86 -51.66
N ILE A 643 9.82 -4.85 -51.55
CA ILE A 643 8.62 -4.78 -50.71
C ILE A 643 8.85 -5.64 -49.46
N LYS A 644 8.94 -5.00 -48.29
CA LYS A 644 9.21 -5.68 -47.00
C LYS A 644 8.03 -6.53 -46.53
N GLN A 645 8.27 -7.43 -45.57
CA GLN A 645 7.21 -8.20 -44.88
C GLN A 645 6.13 -7.29 -44.28
N ASN A 646 4.87 -7.73 -44.30
CA ASN A 646 3.77 -7.11 -43.56
C ASN A 646 3.69 -7.69 -42.12
N PRO A 647 3.94 -6.89 -41.07
CA PRO A 647 3.82 -7.34 -39.68
C PRO A 647 2.37 -7.30 -39.16
N ASN A 648 1.45 -6.66 -39.90
CA ASN A 648 0.09 -6.36 -39.44
C ASN A 648 -0.92 -7.41 -39.90
N TYR A 649 -1.93 -7.66 -39.06
CA TYR A 649 -3.06 -8.57 -39.35
C TYR A 649 -4.10 -8.01 -40.33
N THR A 650 -3.82 -6.87 -40.97
CA THR A 650 -4.65 -6.24 -41.99
C THR A 650 -3.91 -6.16 -43.33
N GLU A 651 -4.67 -6.26 -44.43
CA GLU A 651 -4.16 -5.95 -45.76
C GLU A 651 -3.67 -4.49 -45.80
N ARG A 652 -2.45 -4.27 -46.28
CA ARG A 652 -1.90 -2.93 -46.48
C ARG A 652 -1.75 -2.60 -47.95
N LYS A 653 -1.96 -1.33 -48.28
CA LYS A 653 -1.91 -0.80 -49.64
C LYS A 653 -0.89 0.34 -49.69
N GLY A 654 -0.17 0.42 -50.80
CA GLY A 654 0.78 1.48 -51.06
C GLY A 654 0.80 1.84 -52.54
N GLU A 655 1.15 3.07 -52.87
CA GLU A 655 1.09 3.58 -54.24
C GLU A 655 2.45 4.14 -54.68
N ILE A 656 2.83 3.81 -55.91
CA ILE A 656 4.03 4.31 -56.58
C ILE A 656 3.54 5.07 -57.81
N VAL A 657 3.73 6.38 -57.81
CA VAL A 657 3.33 7.26 -58.91
C VAL A 657 4.55 7.51 -59.81
N ILE A 658 4.39 7.26 -61.10
CA ILE A 658 5.32 7.67 -62.15
C ILE A 658 4.73 8.93 -62.78
N LYS A 659 5.48 10.04 -62.76
CA LYS A 659 4.97 11.36 -63.17
C LYS A 659 5.95 12.05 -64.10
N ASP A 660 5.45 12.72 -65.14
CA ASP A 660 6.24 13.66 -65.94
C ASP A 660 6.73 14.84 -65.08
N LYS A 661 8.01 15.20 -65.22
CA LYS A 661 8.57 16.37 -64.51
C LYS A 661 8.00 17.71 -65.00
N ASN A 662 7.45 17.74 -66.22
CA ASN A 662 7.09 18.95 -66.95
C ASN A 662 5.58 19.15 -67.13
N SER A 663 4.75 18.18 -66.70
CA SER A 663 3.29 18.27 -66.82
C SER A 663 2.56 17.49 -65.72
N ASN A 664 1.23 17.43 -65.83
CA ASN A 664 0.36 16.63 -64.96
C ASN A 664 0.14 15.20 -65.48
N LEU A 665 0.89 14.74 -66.50
CA LEU A 665 0.80 13.35 -66.96
C LEU A 665 1.43 12.42 -65.93
N SER A 666 0.63 11.55 -65.33
CA SER A 666 1.07 10.57 -64.35
C SER A 666 0.32 9.25 -64.47
N ASP A 667 0.96 8.15 -64.10
CA ASP A 667 0.36 6.84 -64.00
C ASP A 667 0.79 6.15 -62.69
N THR A 668 -0.10 5.36 -62.09
CA THR A 668 0.05 4.89 -60.70
C THR A 668 0.01 3.38 -60.59
N ILE A 669 1.03 2.80 -59.96
CA ILE A 669 1.07 1.39 -59.59
C ILE A 669 0.54 1.24 -58.16
N LYS A 670 -0.45 0.37 -57.98
CA LYS A 670 -0.99 0.00 -56.66
C LYS A 670 -0.35 -1.31 -56.18
N ILE A 671 0.25 -1.27 -55.00
CA ILE A 671 0.83 -2.41 -54.31
C ILE A 671 -0.15 -2.85 -53.24
N ILE A 672 -0.60 -4.11 -53.29
CA ILE A 672 -1.53 -4.69 -52.30
C ILE A 672 -0.81 -5.86 -51.63
N GLN A 673 -0.61 -5.78 -50.31
CA GLN A 673 0.10 -6.81 -49.55
C GLN A 673 -0.81 -7.50 -48.53
N ALA A 674 -0.81 -8.82 -48.57
CA ALA A 674 -1.61 -9.68 -47.71
C ALA A 674 -1.38 -9.43 -46.21
N PRO A 675 -2.40 -9.64 -45.36
CA PRO A 675 -2.25 -9.60 -43.91
C PRO A 675 -1.34 -10.72 -43.40
N ARG A 676 -0.79 -10.51 -42.20
CA ARG A 676 -0.18 -11.54 -41.37
C ARG A 676 -1.23 -12.59 -40.96
N ASN A 677 -0.87 -13.88 -41.02
CA ASN A 677 -1.81 -15.00 -40.95
C ASN A 677 -1.58 -15.99 -39.78
N ASP A 678 -0.66 -15.73 -38.86
CA ASP A 678 -0.36 -16.58 -37.69
C ASP A 678 -1.27 -16.33 -36.47
N VAL A 679 -2.44 -15.69 -36.68
CA VAL A 679 -3.50 -15.53 -35.67
C VAL A 679 -4.75 -16.32 -36.07
N PHE A 680 -5.25 -17.13 -35.14
CA PHE A 680 -6.61 -17.68 -35.20
C PHE A 680 -7.58 -16.72 -34.48
N ILE A 681 -8.77 -16.50 -35.04
CA ILE A 681 -9.82 -15.66 -34.45
C ILE A 681 -11.07 -16.52 -34.21
N GLY A 682 -11.59 -16.48 -32.99
CA GLY A 682 -12.67 -17.32 -32.50
C GLY A 682 -12.17 -18.37 -31.50
N ASN A 683 -13.11 -19.01 -30.80
CA ASN A 683 -12.78 -19.98 -29.75
C ASN A 683 -12.33 -21.32 -30.36
N VAL A 684 -11.25 -21.88 -29.81
CA VAL A 684 -10.65 -23.16 -30.21
C VAL A 684 -11.09 -24.25 -29.24
N ARG A 685 -11.40 -25.44 -29.76
CA ARG A 685 -11.61 -26.65 -28.95
C ARG A 685 -10.72 -27.76 -29.49
N PHE A 686 -9.99 -28.42 -28.60
CA PHE A 686 -9.19 -29.60 -28.92
C PHE A 686 -9.83 -30.83 -28.28
N PHE A 687 -10.46 -31.68 -29.10
CA PHE A 687 -11.09 -32.93 -28.67
C PHE A 687 -10.30 -34.16 -29.14
N TYR A 688 -9.54 -34.03 -30.22
CA TYR A 688 -8.75 -35.10 -30.82
C TYR A 688 -7.34 -34.64 -31.16
N GLU A 689 -6.39 -35.58 -31.23
CA GLU A 689 -4.99 -35.30 -31.61
C GLU A 689 -4.90 -34.63 -33.00
N GLN A 690 -5.81 -34.96 -33.91
CA GLN A 690 -5.89 -34.34 -35.24
C GLN A 690 -6.22 -32.83 -35.18
N ASP A 691 -6.94 -32.35 -34.16
CA ASP A 691 -7.23 -30.93 -34.01
C ASP A 691 -5.95 -30.12 -33.73
N LEU A 692 -5.04 -30.70 -32.92
CA LEU A 692 -3.72 -30.13 -32.62
C LEU A 692 -2.83 -30.09 -33.88
N ILE A 693 -2.84 -31.17 -34.66
CA ILE A 693 -2.10 -31.27 -35.93
C ILE A 693 -2.63 -30.25 -36.94
N ASN A 694 -3.95 -30.20 -37.13
CA ASN A 694 -4.62 -29.24 -38.01
C ASN A 694 -4.29 -27.79 -37.63
N PHE A 695 -4.23 -27.48 -36.33
CA PHE A 695 -3.89 -26.14 -35.83
C PHE A 695 -2.42 -25.80 -36.11
N LYS A 696 -1.50 -26.74 -35.85
CA LYS A 696 -0.06 -26.59 -36.16
C LYS A 696 0.18 -26.37 -37.66
N GLU A 697 -0.45 -27.16 -38.53
CA GLU A 697 -0.28 -27.08 -39.99
C GLU A 697 -0.74 -25.74 -40.59
N LYS A 698 -1.60 -24.99 -39.88
CA LYS A 698 -1.98 -23.62 -40.26
C LYS A 698 -0.99 -22.55 -39.83
N GLY A 699 0.00 -22.88 -38.98
CA GLY A 699 1.03 -21.95 -38.54
C GLY A 699 0.57 -20.93 -37.49
N TYR A 700 -0.58 -21.14 -36.84
CA TYR A 700 -1.13 -20.21 -35.84
C TYR A 700 -0.30 -20.17 -34.55
N LYS A 701 0.19 -18.98 -34.20
CA LYS A 701 1.00 -18.69 -33.01
C LYS A 701 0.26 -17.88 -31.94
N LYS A 702 -0.88 -17.28 -32.28
CA LYS A 702 -1.77 -16.60 -31.33
C LYS A 702 -3.22 -16.98 -31.60
N ILE A 703 -4.01 -17.06 -30.53
CA ILE A 703 -5.47 -17.23 -30.58
C ILE A 703 -6.12 -15.95 -30.03
N VAL A 704 -7.23 -15.52 -30.63
CA VAL A 704 -8.10 -14.46 -30.12
C VAL A 704 -9.49 -15.05 -29.92
N GLY A 705 -9.81 -15.38 -28.66
CA GLY A 705 -10.91 -16.26 -28.25
C GLY A 705 -10.44 -17.35 -27.29
N ASP A 706 -11.40 -18.06 -26.68
CA ASP A 706 -11.10 -19.05 -25.63
C ASP A 706 -10.55 -20.37 -26.20
N VAL A 707 -9.66 -21.00 -25.45
CA VAL A 707 -9.09 -22.32 -25.73
C VAL A 707 -9.62 -23.33 -24.72
N TYR A 708 -10.39 -24.31 -25.20
CA TYR A 708 -10.93 -25.39 -24.38
C TYR A 708 -10.27 -26.71 -24.76
N ILE A 709 -9.46 -27.26 -23.86
CA ILE A 709 -8.72 -28.49 -24.05
C ILE A 709 -9.45 -29.62 -23.34
N ALA A 710 -10.08 -30.50 -24.12
CA ALA A 710 -10.84 -31.67 -23.65
C ALA A 710 -10.53 -32.88 -24.54
N THR A 711 -9.24 -33.10 -24.79
CA THR A 711 -8.74 -34.11 -25.74
C THR A 711 -8.90 -35.53 -25.20
N SER A 712 -9.17 -36.49 -26.08
CA SER A 712 -9.15 -37.92 -25.76
C SER A 712 -7.73 -38.49 -25.60
N GLY A 713 -6.68 -37.71 -25.93
CA GLY A 713 -5.28 -38.04 -25.69
C GLY A 713 -4.74 -37.38 -24.41
N ASN A 714 -3.61 -37.87 -23.90
CA ASN A 714 -3.02 -37.42 -22.63
C ASN A 714 -1.85 -36.41 -22.80
N THR A 715 -1.63 -35.86 -23.99
CA THR A 715 -0.52 -34.94 -24.31
C THR A 715 -0.91 -33.89 -25.36
N LEU A 716 -0.22 -32.75 -25.34
CA LEU A 716 -0.39 -31.64 -26.31
C LEU A 716 0.79 -31.50 -27.30
N GLN A 717 1.76 -32.44 -27.28
CA GLN A 717 3.03 -32.33 -28.02
C GLN A 717 2.88 -32.07 -29.52
N LYS A 718 1.74 -32.40 -30.14
CA LYS A 718 1.48 -32.11 -31.56
C LYS A 718 1.31 -30.63 -31.88
N LEU A 719 1.08 -29.75 -30.89
CA LEU A 719 1.16 -28.29 -31.06
C LEU A 719 2.61 -27.80 -31.25
N ASP A 720 3.62 -28.61 -30.90
CA ASP A 720 5.04 -28.35 -31.14
C ASP A 720 5.52 -26.98 -30.64
N ASN A 721 4.96 -26.52 -29.51
CA ASN A 721 5.28 -25.26 -28.85
C ASN A 721 5.05 -24.01 -29.72
N LEU A 722 4.19 -24.12 -30.74
CA LEU A 722 3.89 -23.06 -31.71
C LEU A 722 3.08 -21.90 -31.11
N LEU A 723 2.18 -22.20 -30.16
CA LEU A 723 1.30 -21.22 -29.54
C LEU A 723 2.07 -20.36 -28.53
N THR A 724 1.96 -19.04 -28.67
CA THR A 724 2.73 -18.03 -27.90
C THR A 724 1.86 -17.07 -27.10
N GLU A 725 0.62 -16.82 -27.50
CA GLU A 725 -0.34 -15.96 -26.78
C GLU A 725 -1.77 -16.49 -26.96
N ILE A 726 -2.54 -16.49 -25.87
CA ILE A 726 -4.00 -16.68 -25.89
C ILE A 726 -4.64 -15.36 -25.46
N ASP A 727 -5.44 -14.77 -26.34
CA ASP A 727 -6.22 -13.56 -26.07
C ASP A 727 -7.67 -13.95 -25.76
N GLY A 728 -7.85 -14.47 -24.54
CA GLY A 728 -9.04 -15.20 -24.09
C GLY A 728 -8.67 -16.15 -22.93
N ASN A 729 -9.57 -17.06 -22.57
CA ASN A 729 -9.34 -18.04 -21.50
C ASN A 729 -8.63 -19.31 -22.00
N LEU A 730 -7.89 -20.00 -21.12
CA LEU A 730 -7.40 -21.37 -21.32
C LEU A 730 -8.03 -22.30 -20.27
N THR A 731 -8.87 -23.23 -20.70
CA THR A 731 -9.50 -24.24 -19.84
C THR A 731 -8.97 -25.65 -20.14
N LEU A 732 -8.57 -26.37 -19.10
CA LEU A 732 -8.16 -27.78 -19.14
C LEU A 732 -9.23 -28.67 -18.50
N ASP A 733 -9.80 -29.58 -19.29
CA ASP A 733 -10.89 -30.49 -18.89
C ASP A 733 -10.68 -31.90 -19.51
N CYS A 734 -9.49 -32.48 -19.31
CA CYS A 734 -9.09 -33.81 -19.78
C CYS A 734 -7.85 -34.34 -19.04
N GLU A 735 -7.66 -35.67 -19.03
CA GLU A 735 -6.64 -36.40 -18.26
C GLU A 735 -5.19 -36.23 -18.80
N LEU A 736 -4.76 -34.99 -19.05
CA LEU A 736 -3.38 -34.65 -19.41
C LEU A 736 -2.43 -34.94 -18.25
N THR A 737 -1.27 -35.53 -18.56
CA THR A 737 -0.21 -35.78 -17.57
C THR A 737 0.88 -34.71 -17.55
N ASN A 738 1.00 -33.93 -18.63
CA ASN A 738 1.82 -32.71 -18.71
C ASN A 738 1.26 -31.74 -19.76
N LEU A 739 1.88 -30.57 -19.91
CA LEU A 739 1.51 -29.52 -20.86
C LEU A 739 2.54 -29.36 -21.99
N ASP A 740 3.35 -30.40 -22.25
CA ASP A 740 4.30 -30.42 -23.36
C ASP A 740 3.60 -30.09 -24.69
N GLY A 741 4.15 -29.15 -25.46
CA GLY A 741 3.50 -28.58 -26.64
C GLY A 741 2.98 -27.16 -26.42
N LEU A 742 2.94 -26.66 -25.17
CA LEU A 742 2.64 -25.27 -24.83
C LEU A 742 3.86 -24.44 -24.40
N TYR A 743 5.10 -24.94 -24.54
CA TYR A 743 6.31 -24.25 -24.03
C TYR A 743 6.57 -22.88 -24.69
N GLY A 744 5.95 -22.59 -25.84
CA GLY A 744 5.98 -21.26 -26.45
C GLY A 744 5.09 -20.22 -25.78
N LEU A 745 4.10 -20.64 -24.98
CA LEU A 745 3.04 -19.80 -24.44
C LEU A 745 3.59 -18.85 -23.36
N LYS A 746 3.47 -17.54 -23.63
CA LYS A 746 3.97 -16.47 -22.77
C LYS A 746 2.89 -15.72 -22.01
N LYS A 747 1.65 -15.74 -22.52
CA LYS A 747 0.59 -14.87 -22.04
C LYS A 747 -0.79 -15.46 -22.30
N ILE A 748 -1.63 -15.38 -21.29
CA ILE A 748 -3.07 -15.61 -21.35
C ILE A 748 -3.71 -14.29 -20.91
N THR A 749 -4.59 -13.67 -21.71
CA THR A 749 -5.22 -12.38 -21.31
C THR A 749 -6.45 -12.57 -20.43
N GLY A 750 -7.13 -13.71 -20.53
CA GLY A 750 -8.18 -14.13 -19.63
C GLY A 750 -7.69 -15.12 -18.57
N ASP A 751 -8.56 -16.05 -18.20
CA ASP A 751 -8.37 -17.02 -17.12
C ASP A 751 -7.54 -18.24 -17.53
N LEU A 752 -6.78 -18.82 -16.60
CA LEU A 752 -6.27 -20.20 -16.66
C LEU A 752 -7.08 -21.08 -15.70
N ILE A 753 -7.83 -22.04 -16.23
CA ILE A 753 -8.78 -22.85 -15.45
C ILE A 753 -8.48 -24.34 -15.60
N VAL A 754 -8.28 -25.05 -14.49
CA VAL A 754 -8.00 -26.50 -14.45
C VAL A 754 -9.15 -27.23 -13.76
N LYS A 755 -9.98 -27.96 -14.51
CA LYS A 755 -11.20 -28.63 -14.02
C LYS A 755 -11.06 -30.14 -13.82
N LYS A 756 -10.17 -30.72 -14.61
CA LYS A 756 -9.90 -32.15 -14.74
C LYS A 756 -8.57 -32.31 -15.47
N ALA A 757 -7.58 -32.87 -14.79
CA ALA A 757 -6.29 -33.27 -15.34
C ALA A 757 -5.57 -34.22 -14.37
N ASN A 758 -4.53 -34.90 -14.85
CA ASN A 758 -3.67 -35.78 -14.07
C ASN A 758 -2.22 -35.27 -14.09
N LEU A 759 -2.07 -33.94 -14.01
CA LEU A 759 -0.79 -33.23 -14.06
C LEU A 759 0.04 -33.51 -12.81
N VAL A 760 1.34 -33.77 -12.96
CA VAL A 760 2.28 -33.83 -11.83
C VAL A 760 2.77 -32.44 -11.42
N SER A 761 2.87 -31.54 -12.40
CA SER A 761 3.15 -30.11 -12.28
C SER A 761 2.68 -29.40 -13.56
N PHE A 762 2.91 -28.09 -13.69
CA PHE A 762 2.60 -27.31 -14.89
C PHE A 762 3.72 -27.34 -15.94
N ALA A 763 4.60 -28.34 -15.88
CA ALA A 763 5.66 -28.59 -16.85
C ALA A 763 5.11 -28.56 -18.29
N GLY A 764 5.68 -27.65 -19.08
CA GLY A 764 5.15 -27.25 -20.38
C GLY A 764 4.73 -25.79 -20.47
N LEU A 765 4.58 -25.07 -19.34
CA LEU A 765 4.27 -23.63 -19.31
C LEU A 765 5.43 -22.71 -18.89
N SER A 766 6.69 -23.18 -18.82
CA SER A 766 7.86 -22.44 -18.25
C SER A 766 8.27 -21.13 -18.97
N ASN A 767 7.48 -20.65 -19.93
CA ASN A 767 7.60 -19.31 -20.51
C ASN A 767 6.40 -18.39 -20.24
N LEU A 768 5.36 -18.87 -19.54
CA LEU A 768 4.17 -18.10 -19.18
C LEU A 768 4.57 -17.00 -18.18
N GLU A 769 4.57 -15.77 -18.66
CA GLU A 769 4.98 -14.57 -17.91
C GLU A 769 3.77 -13.95 -17.18
N THR A 770 2.57 -14.03 -17.75
CA THR A 770 1.36 -13.36 -17.21
C THR A 770 0.05 -14.13 -17.47
N ILE A 771 -0.85 -14.08 -16.49
CA ILE A 771 -2.27 -14.45 -16.61
C ILE A 771 -3.07 -13.17 -16.33
N GLY A 772 -3.88 -12.71 -17.28
CA GLY A 772 -4.62 -11.44 -17.19
C GLY A 772 -5.93 -11.54 -16.40
N GLY A 773 -6.55 -12.72 -16.39
CA GLY A 773 -7.69 -13.05 -15.54
C GLY A 773 -7.27 -13.86 -14.31
N ASN A 774 -8.12 -14.80 -13.93
CA ASN A 774 -7.95 -15.68 -12.77
C ASN A 774 -7.03 -16.88 -13.08
N PHE A 775 -6.42 -17.45 -12.06
CA PHE A 775 -5.84 -18.80 -12.10
C PHE A 775 -6.63 -19.69 -11.14
N GLU A 776 -7.43 -20.60 -11.68
CA GLU A 776 -8.39 -21.44 -10.94
C GLU A 776 -8.01 -22.93 -11.09
N ILE A 777 -7.85 -23.64 -9.96
CA ILE A 777 -7.75 -25.10 -9.90
C ILE A 777 -8.98 -25.62 -9.16
N ASN A 778 -9.94 -26.20 -9.90
CA ASN A 778 -11.27 -26.57 -9.41
C ASN A 778 -11.52 -28.07 -9.64
N THR A 779 -11.39 -28.88 -8.58
CA THR A 779 -11.38 -30.34 -8.74
C THR A 779 -12.79 -30.92 -8.76
N SER A 780 -13.22 -31.43 -9.92
CA SER A 780 -14.56 -32.00 -10.10
C SER A 780 -14.71 -33.43 -9.53
N SER A 781 -15.92 -33.77 -9.06
CA SER A 781 -16.25 -34.99 -8.27
C SER A 781 -15.98 -36.36 -8.90
N LYS A 782 -15.34 -36.42 -10.08
CA LYS A 782 -15.10 -37.63 -10.88
C LYS A 782 -13.64 -37.83 -11.32
N SER A 783 -12.78 -36.82 -11.10
CA SER A 783 -11.34 -36.87 -11.39
C SER A 783 -10.60 -35.99 -10.38
N PRO A 784 -10.17 -36.54 -9.23
CA PRO A 784 -9.37 -35.78 -8.27
C PRO A 784 -7.99 -35.49 -8.87
N LEU A 785 -7.48 -34.28 -8.68
CA LEU A 785 -6.23 -33.81 -9.30
C LEU A 785 -4.97 -34.30 -8.54
N ASP A 786 -5.02 -35.50 -7.99
CA ASP A 786 -4.12 -35.99 -6.94
C ASP A 786 -2.65 -36.19 -7.34
N ALA A 787 -2.35 -36.19 -8.63
CA ALA A 787 -0.97 -36.24 -9.11
C ALA A 787 -0.20 -34.93 -8.89
N LEU A 788 -0.89 -33.79 -8.72
CA LEU A 788 -0.24 -32.47 -8.69
C LEU A 788 0.58 -32.31 -7.41
N THR A 789 1.90 -32.20 -7.56
CA THR A 789 2.86 -32.11 -6.44
C THR A 789 3.31 -30.69 -6.11
N SER A 790 3.30 -29.83 -7.14
CA SER A 790 3.84 -28.46 -7.15
C SER A 790 3.33 -27.70 -8.38
N PHE A 791 3.69 -26.42 -8.48
CA PHE A 791 3.44 -25.54 -9.62
C PHE A 791 4.63 -25.46 -10.59
N GLU A 792 5.65 -26.33 -10.46
CA GLU A 792 6.84 -26.35 -11.32
C GLU A 792 6.46 -26.29 -12.80
N GLY A 793 7.11 -25.39 -13.55
CA GLY A 793 6.70 -25.05 -14.91
C GLY A 793 5.88 -23.76 -15.03
N LEU A 794 5.67 -23.00 -13.95
CA LEU A 794 5.18 -21.62 -13.98
C LEU A 794 6.26 -20.60 -13.57
N ASP A 795 7.52 -21.01 -13.71
CA ASP A 795 8.72 -20.43 -13.06
C ASP A 795 9.03 -18.97 -13.45
N LYS A 796 8.25 -18.38 -14.36
CA LYS A 796 8.34 -16.99 -14.85
C LYS A 796 7.06 -16.17 -14.67
N LEU A 797 5.98 -16.78 -14.16
CA LEU A 797 4.70 -16.13 -13.96
C LEU A 797 4.85 -15.03 -12.91
N ASN A 798 4.79 -13.78 -13.33
CA ASN A 798 5.10 -12.64 -12.46
C ASN A 798 3.87 -11.94 -11.87
N CYS A 799 2.71 -12.11 -12.49
CA CYS A 799 1.48 -11.42 -12.13
C CYS A 799 0.25 -12.25 -12.53
N ILE A 800 -0.76 -12.25 -11.65
CA ILE A 800 -2.11 -12.74 -11.92
C ILE A 800 -3.06 -11.53 -11.80
N GLY A 801 -3.79 -11.24 -12.89
CA GLY A 801 -4.62 -10.04 -13.00
C GLY A 801 -5.98 -10.13 -12.29
N GLY A 802 -6.48 -11.35 -12.03
CA GLY A 802 -7.63 -11.65 -11.19
C GLY A 802 -7.24 -12.41 -9.92
N ASN A 803 -8.07 -13.38 -9.54
CA ASN A 803 -7.87 -14.25 -8.39
C ASN A 803 -6.84 -15.36 -8.67
N PHE A 804 -6.18 -15.83 -7.63
CA PHE A 804 -5.60 -17.17 -7.57
C PHE A 804 -6.49 -18.03 -6.66
N GLU A 805 -7.03 -19.14 -7.15
CA GLU A 805 -7.95 -20.00 -6.39
C GLU A 805 -7.61 -21.49 -6.55
N ILE A 806 -7.43 -22.17 -5.42
CA ILE A 806 -7.46 -23.63 -5.32
C ILE A 806 -8.78 -24.01 -4.63
N ASN A 807 -9.59 -24.85 -5.27
CA ASN A 807 -10.92 -25.23 -4.79
C ASN A 807 -11.15 -26.74 -4.92
N THR A 808 -11.25 -27.44 -3.78
CA THR A 808 -11.59 -28.87 -3.72
C THR A 808 -12.98 -29.17 -3.16
N SER A 809 -13.83 -28.15 -3.00
CA SER A 809 -15.19 -28.28 -2.43
C SER A 809 -16.07 -29.33 -3.13
N ALA A 810 -15.82 -29.60 -4.41
CA ALA A 810 -16.59 -30.54 -5.22
C ALA A 810 -16.04 -31.98 -5.25
N ALA A 811 -14.85 -32.28 -4.70
CA ALA A 811 -14.24 -33.61 -4.83
C ALA A 811 -13.48 -34.08 -3.59
N ILE A 812 -14.00 -35.15 -2.98
CA ILE A 812 -13.43 -35.81 -1.79
C ILE A 812 -11.99 -36.25 -2.06
N GLY A 813 -11.07 -35.84 -1.19
CA GLY A 813 -9.71 -36.33 -1.15
C GLY A 813 -8.78 -35.82 -2.26
N SER A 814 -9.04 -34.64 -2.83
CA SER A 814 -8.27 -34.12 -3.98
C SER A 814 -6.98 -33.37 -3.58
N LEU A 815 -6.08 -33.20 -4.57
CA LEU A 815 -4.79 -32.52 -4.45
C LEU A 815 -3.91 -33.06 -3.30
N ASN A 816 -4.05 -34.34 -2.97
CA ASN A 816 -3.41 -34.90 -1.77
C ASN A 816 -1.88 -35.09 -1.87
N ALA A 817 -1.28 -34.90 -3.06
CA ALA A 817 0.17 -34.82 -3.24
C ALA A 817 0.74 -33.39 -3.30
N LEU A 818 -0.10 -32.35 -3.29
CA LEU A 818 0.34 -30.96 -3.41
C LEU A 818 1.00 -30.50 -2.10
N SER A 819 2.32 -30.38 -2.13
CA SER A 819 3.14 -30.20 -0.94
C SER A 819 3.59 -28.76 -0.68
N SER A 820 3.65 -27.95 -1.74
CA SER A 820 4.13 -26.56 -1.74
C SER A 820 3.65 -25.84 -3.02
N PHE A 821 3.91 -24.53 -3.10
CA PHE A 821 3.64 -23.68 -4.25
C PHE A 821 4.88 -23.48 -5.16
N LYS A 822 5.91 -24.31 -4.98
CA LYS A 822 7.15 -24.31 -5.76
C LYS A 822 6.86 -24.31 -7.26
N GLY A 823 7.57 -23.48 -8.02
CA GLY A 823 7.27 -23.13 -9.41
C GLY A 823 6.57 -21.77 -9.59
N LEU A 824 6.25 -21.06 -8.51
CA LEU A 824 5.71 -19.69 -8.53
C LEU A 824 6.72 -18.64 -8.02
N GLU A 825 8.02 -18.93 -8.01
CA GLU A 825 9.05 -18.11 -7.36
C GLU A 825 9.23 -16.71 -7.98
N CYS A 826 8.69 -16.48 -9.18
CA CYS A 826 8.67 -15.15 -9.81
C CYS A 826 7.37 -14.35 -9.56
N LEU A 827 6.34 -14.95 -8.96
CA LEU A 827 5.02 -14.33 -8.77
C LEU A 827 5.10 -13.23 -7.73
N LYS A 828 4.87 -11.98 -8.16
CA LYS A 828 5.00 -10.79 -7.30
C LYS A 828 3.67 -10.20 -6.86
N ARG A 829 2.64 -10.32 -7.69
CA ARG A 829 1.33 -9.69 -7.46
C ARG A 829 0.19 -10.59 -7.85
N ILE A 830 -0.84 -10.59 -7.01
CA ILE A 830 -2.18 -11.08 -7.34
C ILE A 830 -3.10 -9.87 -7.19
N ASN A 831 -3.73 -9.43 -8.28
CA ASN A 831 -4.53 -8.20 -8.25
C ASN A 831 -5.96 -8.44 -7.71
N GLY A 832 -6.44 -9.68 -7.70
CA GLY A 832 -7.64 -10.11 -6.99
C GLY A 832 -7.33 -10.81 -5.66
N ASN A 833 -8.10 -11.85 -5.35
CA ASN A 833 -8.00 -12.64 -4.11
C ASN A 833 -6.94 -13.74 -4.23
N PHE A 834 -6.40 -14.19 -3.09
CA PHE A 834 -5.71 -15.48 -2.96
C PHE A 834 -6.58 -16.43 -2.13
N LYS A 835 -7.00 -17.56 -2.70
CA LYS A 835 -7.95 -18.48 -2.06
C LYS A 835 -7.51 -19.93 -2.07
N VAL A 836 -7.63 -20.60 -0.92
CA VAL A 836 -7.47 -22.05 -0.77
C VAL A 836 -8.71 -22.60 -0.06
N ILE A 837 -9.66 -23.09 -0.84
CA ILE A 837 -10.91 -23.69 -0.39
C ILE A 837 -10.74 -25.21 -0.42
N ALA A 838 -10.43 -25.77 0.74
CA ALA A 838 -10.14 -27.18 0.94
C ALA A 838 -11.32 -27.88 1.62
N SER A 839 -11.73 -29.05 1.10
CA SER A 839 -12.75 -29.86 1.76
C SER A 839 -12.41 -31.34 1.81
N SER A 840 -13.10 -32.07 2.70
CA SER A 840 -13.31 -33.51 2.59
C SER A 840 -12.01 -34.30 2.39
N ILE A 841 -11.05 -34.12 3.30
CA ILE A 841 -9.82 -34.92 3.39
C ILE A 841 -8.83 -34.61 2.24
N SER A 842 -8.86 -33.38 1.72
CA SER A 842 -7.95 -32.82 0.68
C SER A 842 -6.69 -32.14 1.25
N LEU A 843 -5.70 -31.91 0.37
CA LEU A 843 -4.44 -31.17 0.63
C LEU A 843 -3.60 -31.69 1.81
N LYS A 844 -3.56 -33.02 2.01
CA LYS A 844 -2.86 -33.71 3.11
C LYS A 844 -1.34 -33.60 3.17
N THR A 845 -0.70 -33.01 2.17
CA THR A 845 0.76 -32.85 2.11
C THR A 845 1.20 -31.40 2.07
N LEU A 846 0.26 -30.45 2.00
CA LEU A 846 0.57 -29.03 2.00
C LEU A 846 1.05 -28.65 3.40
N THR A 847 2.30 -28.20 3.50
CA THR A 847 2.95 -27.87 4.78
C THR A 847 3.22 -26.38 4.95
N SER A 848 3.36 -25.66 3.84
CA SER A 848 3.60 -24.21 3.81
C SER A 848 3.27 -23.64 2.42
N PHE A 849 3.51 -22.35 2.24
CA PHE A 849 3.38 -21.62 0.98
C PHE A 849 4.71 -21.50 0.21
N GLU A 850 5.71 -22.33 0.53
CA GLU A 850 7.04 -22.34 -0.09
C GLU A 850 6.92 -22.36 -1.63
N GLY A 851 7.58 -21.41 -2.28
CA GLY A 851 7.42 -21.11 -3.71
C GLY A 851 6.82 -19.74 -4.01
N LEU A 852 6.03 -19.14 -3.09
CA LEU A 852 5.45 -17.80 -3.28
C LEU A 852 6.35 -16.64 -2.79
N SER A 853 7.65 -16.87 -2.55
CA SER A 853 8.51 -15.98 -1.73
C SER A 853 8.87 -14.63 -2.36
N GLN A 854 8.30 -14.29 -3.52
CA GLN A 854 8.36 -12.95 -4.12
C GLN A 854 7.01 -12.22 -4.13
N LEU A 855 5.92 -12.87 -3.72
CA LEU A 855 4.57 -12.31 -3.66
C LEU A 855 4.55 -11.21 -2.60
N ASN A 856 4.38 -9.95 -3.04
CA ASN A 856 4.45 -8.79 -2.17
C ASN A 856 3.11 -8.06 -1.98
N TYR A 857 2.10 -8.40 -2.78
CA TYR A 857 0.82 -7.69 -2.83
C TYR A 857 -0.33 -8.63 -3.20
N ILE A 858 -1.43 -8.53 -2.45
CA ILE A 858 -2.73 -9.14 -2.76
C ILE A 858 -3.78 -8.02 -2.81
N GLY A 859 -4.49 -7.90 -3.93
CA GLY A 859 -5.39 -6.77 -4.19
C GLY A 859 -6.79 -6.88 -3.58
N GLU A 860 -7.26 -8.10 -3.31
CA GLU A 860 -8.46 -8.36 -2.52
C GLU A 860 -8.12 -9.25 -1.30
N ASP A 861 -8.96 -10.23 -0.97
CA ASP A 861 -8.82 -10.99 0.28
C ASP A 861 -7.79 -12.13 0.14
N PHE A 862 -7.11 -12.45 1.24
CA PHE A 862 -6.40 -13.73 1.44
C PHE A 862 -7.31 -14.65 2.25
N GLU A 863 -7.68 -15.82 1.72
CA GLU A 863 -8.65 -16.74 2.34
C GLU A 863 -8.14 -18.19 2.33
N ILE A 864 -8.03 -18.79 3.52
CA ILE A 864 -7.95 -20.25 3.68
C ILE A 864 -9.26 -20.72 4.29
N ASN A 865 -9.94 -21.64 3.63
CA ASN A 865 -11.22 -22.19 4.04
C ASN A 865 -11.11 -23.72 4.11
N ALA A 866 -11.01 -24.27 5.33
CA ALA A 866 -10.66 -25.66 5.58
C ALA A 866 -11.82 -26.45 6.20
N THR A 867 -12.43 -27.34 5.42
CA THR A 867 -13.56 -28.18 5.83
C THR A 867 -13.14 -29.65 5.96
N THR A 868 -12.67 -30.06 7.15
CA THR A 868 -12.04 -31.37 7.39
C THR A 868 -10.84 -31.64 6.46
N SER A 869 -9.82 -30.77 6.54
CA SER A 869 -8.70 -30.71 5.58
C SER A 869 -7.51 -29.87 6.09
N LEU A 870 -6.40 -29.84 5.32
CA LEU A 870 -5.19 -29.07 5.64
C LEU A 870 -4.57 -29.39 7.01
N GLU A 871 -4.65 -30.67 7.41
CA GLU A 871 -4.16 -31.18 8.70
C GLU A 871 -2.61 -31.08 8.86
N THR A 872 -1.88 -30.75 7.79
CA THR A 872 -0.40 -30.66 7.76
C THR A 872 0.16 -29.24 7.60
N LEU A 873 -0.67 -28.22 7.38
CA LEU A 873 -0.20 -26.85 7.17
C LEU A 873 0.35 -26.28 8.49
N THR A 874 1.66 -26.02 8.57
CA THR A 874 2.31 -25.63 9.83
C THR A 874 2.49 -24.13 10.01
N SER A 875 2.59 -23.39 8.90
CA SER A 875 3.02 -21.99 8.86
C SER A 875 2.68 -21.37 7.50
N PHE A 876 2.90 -20.05 7.38
CA PHE A 876 2.74 -19.26 6.16
C PHE A 876 4.06 -19.07 5.40
N LYS A 877 5.09 -19.83 5.77
CA LYS A 877 6.43 -19.78 5.18
C LYS A 877 6.35 -19.92 3.66
N GLY A 878 7.14 -19.14 2.94
CA GLY A 878 7.00 -18.89 1.51
C GLY A 878 6.24 -17.60 1.17
N LEU A 879 5.77 -16.81 2.14
CA LEU A 879 5.15 -15.48 1.93
C LEU A 879 6.02 -14.33 2.48
N GLU A 880 7.33 -14.53 2.65
CA GLU A 880 8.25 -13.64 3.42
C GLU A 880 8.42 -12.22 2.85
N ASN A 881 7.82 -11.94 1.70
CA ASN A 881 7.83 -10.62 1.07
C ASN A 881 6.43 -9.97 0.94
N LEU A 882 5.37 -10.60 1.46
CA LEU A 882 4.01 -10.04 1.46
C LEU A 882 3.94 -8.83 2.39
N GLU A 883 3.80 -7.62 1.83
CA GLU A 883 3.77 -6.36 2.59
C GLU A 883 2.35 -5.82 2.80
N GLU A 884 1.42 -6.11 1.88
CA GLU A 884 0.07 -5.53 1.87
C GLU A 884 -0.98 -6.53 1.36
N ILE A 885 -2.10 -6.61 2.09
CA ILE A 885 -3.35 -7.26 1.66
C ILE A 885 -4.41 -6.17 1.65
N ASN A 886 -4.92 -5.79 0.47
CA ASN A 886 -5.92 -4.72 0.35
C ASN A 886 -7.35 -5.16 0.73
N GLY A 887 -7.61 -6.46 0.77
CA GLY A 887 -8.82 -7.05 1.33
C GLY A 887 -8.71 -7.45 2.79
N SER A 888 -9.48 -8.48 3.15
CA SER A 888 -9.41 -9.14 4.47
C SER A 888 -8.41 -10.30 4.45
N PHE A 889 -7.79 -10.61 5.59
CA PHE A 889 -7.10 -11.87 5.85
C PHE A 889 -8.05 -12.81 6.60
N LYS A 890 -8.30 -14.02 6.09
CA LYS A 890 -9.35 -14.94 6.56
C LYS A 890 -8.85 -16.37 6.73
N LEU A 891 -9.02 -16.91 7.93
CA LEU A 891 -8.91 -18.35 8.23
C LEU A 891 -10.29 -18.86 8.67
N VAL A 892 -10.93 -19.64 7.81
CA VAL A 892 -12.24 -20.25 8.07
C VAL A 892 -12.06 -21.75 8.25
N THR A 893 -12.59 -22.33 9.33
CA THR A 893 -12.52 -23.77 9.58
C THR A 893 -13.88 -24.37 9.92
N SER A 894 -14.13 -25.60 9.48
CA SER A 894 -15.38 -26.32 9.75
C SER A 894 -15.22 -27.85 9.64
N GLY A 895 -16.26 -28.58 10.07
CA GLY A 895 -16.26 -30.05 10.06
C GLY A 895 -15.68 -30.66 11.34
N ASN A 896 -14.72 -31.59 11.21
CA ASN A 896 -14.21 -32.45 12.31
C ASN A 896 -12.73 -32.21 12.74
N SER A 897 -11.85 -31.82 11.81
CA SER A 897 -10.40 -31.64 12.02
C SER A 897 -9.84 -30.74 10.93
N SER A 898 -9.34 -29.55 11.27
CA SER A 898 -8.89 -28.56 10.28
C SER A 898 -7.80 -27.65 10.83
N LEU A 899 -6.70 -27.54 10.09
CA LEU A 899 -5.50 -26.78 10.46
C LEU A 899 -4.87 -27.25 11.79
N GLU A 900 -4.93 -28.56 12.06
CA GLU A 900 -4.43 -29.21 13.28
C GLU A 900 -2.92 -29.04 13.55
N ALA A 901 -2.14 -28.67 12.52
CA ALA A 901 -0.69 -28.49 12.62
C ALA A 901 -0.24 -27.01 12.59
N LEU A 902 -1.16 -26.04 12.44
CA LEU A 902 -0.81 -24.63 12.25
C LEU A 902 -0.37 -23.99 13.58
N VAL A 903 0.94 -23.83 13.77
CA VAL A 903 1.53 -23.41 15.06
C VAL A 903 1.76 -21.90 15.19
N SER A 904 1.89 -21.20 14.06
CA SER A 904 2.22 -19.77 13.98
C SER A 904 1.83 -19.15 12.62
N PHE A 905 2.00 -17.84 12.51
CA PHE A 905 1.91 -17.07 11.26
C PHE A 905 3.27 -16.89 10.57
N GLU A 906 4.30 -17.68 10.96
CA GLU A 906 5.66 -17.57 10.44
C GLU A 906 5.66 -17.60 8.91
N GLY A 907 6.27 -16.59 8.30
CA GLY A 907 6.22 -16.34 6.86
C GLY A 907 5.54 -15.03 6.48
N LEU A 908 4.66 -14.45 7.32
CA LEU A 908 3.99 -13.17 7.04
C LEU A 908 4.73 -11.94 7.61
N SER A 909 6.00 -12.07 8.02
CA SER A 909 6.67 -11.11 8.93
C SER A 909 7.00 -9.74 8.33
N LYS A 910 6.63 -9.49 7.06
CA LYS A 910 6.67 -8.18 6.42
C LYS A 910 5.29 -7.53 6.21
N LEU A 911 4.19 -8.22 6.51
CA LEU A 911 2.83 -7.71 6.30
C LEU A 911 2.59 -6.53 7.24
N LYS A 912 2.40 -5.33 6.68
CA LYS A 912 2.22 -4.07 7.43
C LYS A 912 0.77 -3.66 7.60
N CYS A 913 -0.06 -4.02 6.63
CA CYS A 913 -1.42 -3.50 6.51
C CYS A 913 -2.38 -4.58 6.00
N ILE A 914 -3.54 -4.64 6.65
CA ILE A 914 -4.73 -5.34 6.14
C ILE A 914 -5.80 -4.29 5.86
N GLY A 915 -6.20 -4.18 4.59
CA GLY A 915 -7.08 -3.14 4.06
C GLY A 915 -8.55 -3.27 4.48
N LYS A 916 -8.95 -4.45 4.97
CA LYS A 916 -10.22 -4.72 5.63
C LYS A 916 -9.97 -5.50 6.94
N ASP A 917 -10.54 -6.68 7.09
CA ASP A 917 -10.61 -7.44 8.34
C ASP A 917 -9.48 -8.45 8.49
N PHE A 918 -9.07 -8.73 9.73
CA PHE A 918 -8.39 -9.97 10.09
C PHE A 918 -9.40 -10.89 10.79
N GLU A 919 -9.69 -12.06 10.23
CA GLU A 919 -10.74 -12.96 10.74
C GLU A 919 -10.24 -14.41 10.88
N ILE A 920 -10.38 -14.97 12.09
CA ILE A 920 -10.31 -16.41 12.36
C ILE A 920 -11.70 -16.87 12.80
N ASN A 921 -12.32 -17.79 12.05
CA ASN A 921 -13.71 -18.20 12.23
C ASN A 921 -13.87 -19.71 12.17
N ALA A 922 -14.32 -20.34 13.26
CA ALA A 922 -14.62 -21.77 13.32
C ALA A 922 -16.13 -22.06 13.41
N SER A 923 -16.62 -22.85 12.46
CA SER A 923 -18.00 -23.35 12.37
C SER A 923 -18.00 -24.89 12.40
N MET A 924 -17.46 -25.45 13.49
CA MET A 924 -17.24 -26.88 13.66
C MET A 924 -18.50 -27.62 14.11
N GLU A 925 -18.73 -28.83 13.60
CA GLU A 925 -19.76 -29.70 14.17
C GLU A 925 -19.24 -30.46 15.38
N ARG A 926 -17.97 -30.90 15.35
CA ARG A 926 -17.33 -31.78 16.33
C ARG A 926 -15.80 -31.67 16.22
N GLY A 927 -15.06 -32.17 17.20
CA GLY A 927 -13.61 -32.39 17.07
C GLY A 927 -12.79 -31.13 17.35
N SER A 928 -11.68 -30.95 16.62
CA SER A 928 -10.68 -29.92 16.88
C SER A 928 -10.46 -29.00 15.66
N SER A 929 -9.96 -27.79 15.93
CA SER A 929 -9.40 -26.90 14.90
C SER A 929 -8.43 -25.89 15.52
N LEU A 930 -7.29 -25.67 14.84
CA LEU A 930 -6.24 -24.72 15.26
C LEU A 930 -5.70 -24.97 16.68
N GLU A 931 -5.82 -26.20 17.19
CA GLU A 931 -5.52 -26.54 18.59
C GLU A 931 -4.05 -26.39 18.99
N VAL A 932 -3.13 -26.23 18.03
CA VAL A 932 -1.70 -26.01 18.26
C VAL A 932 -1.23 -24.59 17.95
N LEU A 933 -2.12 -23.68 17.51
CA LEU A 933 -1.77 -22.29 17.26
C LEU A 933 -1.48 -21.59 18.59
N THR A 934 -0.22 -21.21 18.82
CA THR A 934 0.24 -20.72 20.14
C THR A 934 0.20 -19.21 20.29
N SER A 935 0.37 -18.49 19.19
CA SER A 935 0.63 -17.05 19.14
C SER A 935 0.45 -16.52 17.71
N PHE A 936 0.55 -15.20 17.53
CA PHE A 936 0.50 -14.53 16.22
C PHE A 936 1.90 -14.31 15.61
N LYS A 937 2.91 -15.00 16.15
CA LYS A 937 4.30 -14.91 15.71
C LYS A 937 4.42 -15.15 14.21
N GLY A 938 5.16 -14.30 13.52
CA GLY A 938 5.16 -14.15 12.07
C GLY A 938 4.36 -12.95 11.55
N LEU A 939 3.74 -12.14 12.41
CA LEU A 939 3.08 -10.87 12.05
C LEU A 939 3.76 -9.63 12.65
N GLU A 940 5.06 -9.72 13.00
CA GLU A 940 5.78 -8.74 13.83
C GLU A 940 5.86 -7.30 13.28
N ASN A 941 5.50 -7.10 12.01
CA ASN A 941 5.44 -5.79 11.37
C ASN A 941 4.02 -5.33 10.99
N LEU A 942 2.96 -6.03 11.42
CA LEU A 942 1.58 -5.62 11.18
C LEU A 942 1.26 -4.39 12.04
N GLU A 943 1.25 -3.22 11.40
CA GLU A 943 1.03 -1.92 12.04
C GLU A 943 -0.45 -1.60 12.20
N LYS A 944 -1.29 -1.99 11.22
CA LYS A 944 -2.71 -1.59 11.17
C LYS A 944 -3.64 -2.59 10.50
N ILE A 945 -4.88 -2.62 10.99
CA ILE A 945 -6.03 -3.31 10.39
C ILE A 945 -7.12 -2.26 10.16
N ASN A 946 -7.47 -1.99 8.89
CA ASN A 946 -8.42 -0.92 8.57
C ASN A 946 -9.88 -1.29 8.87
N GLY A 947 -10.20 -2.59 8.89
CA GLY A 947 -11.49 -3.15 9.30
C GLY A 947 -11.45 -3.77 10.69
N ASN A 948 -12.13 -4.90 10.87
CA ASN A 948 -12.26 -5.56 12.17
C ASN A 948 -11.10 -6.54 12.44
N PHE A 949 -10.74 -6.75 13.71
CA PHE A 949 -10.00 -7.92 14.17
C PHE A 949 -10.99 -8.89 14.84
N LYS A 950 -11.14 -10.11 14.33
CA LYS A 950 -12.13 -11.10 14.81
C LYS A 950 -11.51 -12.48 15.05
N ILE A 951 -11.78 -13.05 16.22
CA ILE A 951 -11.59 -14.47 16.53
C ILE A 951 -12.94 -15.01 17.00
N THR A 952 -13.58 -15.89 16.23
CA THR A 952 -15.00 -16.23 16.41
C THR A 952 -15.29 -17.73 16.30
N THR A 953 -16.22 -18.22 17.12
CA THR A 953 -16.81 -19.56 17.02
C THR A 953 -18.33 -19.49 16.83
N ASP A 954 -18.87 -20.25 15.86
CA ASP A 954 -20.32 -20.39 15.72
C ASP A 954 -20.89 -21.45 16.68
N ALA A 955 -21.04 -21.05 17.94
CA ALA A 955 -21.62 -21.87 19.01
C ALA A 955 -23.00 -22.46 18.67
N LYS A 956 -23.77 -21.85 17.75
CA LYS A 956 -25.14 -22.28 17.43
C LYS A 956 -25.17 -23.59 16.66
N ASN A 957 -24.14 -23.85 15.85
CA ASN A 957 -24.02 -25.07 15.04
C ASN A 957 -23.12 -26.16 15.69
N THR A 958 -22.37 -25.84 16.74
CA THR A 958 -21.59 -26.84 17.49
C THR A 958 -22.44 -27.98 18.06
N LYS A 959 -22.00 -29.23 17.84
CA LYS A 959 -22.55 -30.44 18.47
C LYS A 959 -21.64 -30.83 19.64
N THR A 960 -21.48 -32.11 19.91
CA THR A 960 -20.77 -32.59 21.12
C THR A 960 -19.26 -32.73 20.94
N ASN A 961 -18.51 -32.25 21.93
CA ASN A 961 -17.04 -32.22 22.01
C ASN A 961 -16.40 -31.42 20.85
N THR A 962 -16.38 -30.09 20.98
CA THR A 962 -15.71 -29.13 20.06
C THR A 962 -14.58 -28.37 20.77
N PHE A 963 -13.42 -28.28 20.12
CA PHE A 963 -12.19 -27.72 20.67
C PHE A 963 -11.57 -26.69 19.69
N PHE A 964 -11.37 -25.45 20.13
CA PHE A 964 -10.88 -24.36 19.26
C PHE A 964 -9.85 -23.46 19.95
N LEU A 965 -8.70 -23.25 19.28
CA LEU A 965 -7.60 -22.38 19.71
C LEU A 965 -7.13 -22.59 21.16
N ASN A 966 -7.25 -23.82 21.69
CA ASN A 966 -6.98 -24.06 23.11
C ASN A 966 -5.50 -23.91 23.52
N SER A 967 -4.56 -23.82 22.57
CA SER A 967 -3.15 -23.49 22.83
C SER A 967 -2.78 -22.02 22.63
N LEU A 968 -3.70 -21.15 22.17
CA LEU A 968 -3.40 -19.74 21.92
C LEU A 968 -3.20 -19.01 23.25
N GLY A 969 -1.95 -18.76 23.63
CA GLY A 969 -1.58 -18.26 24.96
C GLY A 969 -1.57 -16.75 25.11
N SER A 970 -1.32 -16.05 23.99
CA SER A 970 -1.12 -14.60 23.90
C SER A 970 -1.33 -14.10 22.46
N PHE A 971 -1.25 -12.78 22.27
CA PHE A 971 -1.20 -12.12 20.96
C PHE A 971 0.23 -11.89 20.45
N GLU A 972 1.23 -12.52 21.08
CA GLU A 972 2.66 -12.33 20.78
C GLU A 972 2.92 -12.49 19.28
N GLY A 973 3.50 -11.46 18.67
CA GLY A 973 3.61 -11.34 17.21
C GLY A 973 2.83 -10.16 16.62
N LEU A 974 1.75 -9.68 17.25
CA LEU A 974 1.06 -8.44 16.82
C LEU A 974 1.69 -7.17 17.40
N ASN A 975 2.95 -7.22 17.85
CA ASN A 975 3.51 -6.24 18.79
C ASN A 975 3.65 -4.79 18.22
N LYS A 976 3.42 -4.58 16.92
CA LYS A 976 3.37 -3.26 16.27
C LYS A 976 1.96 -2.77 15.93
N LEU A 977 0.92 -3.58 16.14
CA LEU A 977 -0.45 -3.27 15.76
C LEU A 977 -0.96 -2.12 16.63
N ASN A 978 -0.99 -0.90 16.08
CA ASN A 978 -1.37 0.31 16.80
C ASN A 978 -2.82 0.75 16.57
N TYR A 979 -3.43 0.27 15.48
CA TYR A 979 -4.72 0.76 15.01
C TYR A 979 -5.62 -0.36 14.48
N ILE A 980 -6.87 -0.38 14.97
CA ILE A 980 -7.97 -1.18 14.44
C ILE A 980 -9.11 -0.24 14.04
N GLY A 981 -9.45 -0.22 12.76
CA GLY A 981 -10.44 0.70 12.18
C GLY A 981 -11.91 0.30 12.41
N GLY A 982 -12.16 -0.98 12.70
CA GLY A 982 -13.47 -1.54 13.06
C GLY A 982 -13.47 -2.12 14.48
N ASP A 983 -14.23 -3.20 14.67
CA ASP A 983 -14.34 -3.92 15.94
C ASP A 983 -13.11 -4.78 16.23
N PHE A 984 -12.74 -4.89 17.51
CA PHE A 984 -11.99 -6.00 18.07
C PHE A 984 -12.98 -6.97 18.75
N GLU A 985 -13.13 -8.18 18.23
CA GLU A 985 -14.07 -9.18 18.76
C GLU A 985 -13.38 -10.53 19.02
N ILE A 986 -13.39 -10.98 20.28
CA ILE A 986 -13.11 -12.37 20.65
C ILE A 986 -14.42 -13.01 21.10
N ASN A 987 -14.94 -13.92 20.29
CA ASN A 987 -16.12 -14.72 20.58
C ASN A 987 -15.73 -16.19 20.72
N ALA A 988 -15.54 -16.60 21.97
CA ALA A 988 -15.07 -17.92 22.38
C ALA A 988 -16.23 -18.86 22.75
N SER A 989 -17.44 -18.59 22.25
CA SER A 989 -18.66 -19.29 22.67
C SER A 989 -18.66 -20.76 22.22
N THR A 990 -19.03 -21.69 23.11
CA THR A 990 -19.06 -23.13 22.79
C THR A 990 -20.21 -23.85 23.50
N LYS A 991 -20.82 -24.84 22.82
CA LYS A 991 -21.91 -25.62 23.41
C LYS A 991 -21.37 -26.71 24.35
N ASP A 992 -20.61 -27.65 23.81
CA ASP A 992 -20.05 -28.81 24.51
C ASP A 992 -18.58 -28.98 24.11
N GLY A 993 -17.67 -28.58 24.99
CA GLY A 993 -16.23 -28.55 24.74
C GLY A 993 -15.55 -27.29 25.28
N SER A 994 -14.44 -26.87 24.69
CA SER A 994 -13.62 -25.76 25.21
C SER A 994 -13.01 -24.87 24.13
N SER A 995 -12.85 -23.58 24.46
CA SER A 995 -12.41 -22.55 23.50
C SER A 995 -11.47 -21.54 24.16
N LEU A 996 -10.33 -21.27 23.50
CA LEU A 996 -9.32 -20.28 23.90
C LEU A 996 -8.79 -20.48 25.33
N GLU A 997 -8.54 -21.75 25.67
CA GLU A 997 -8.23 -22.17 27.04
C GLU A 997 -6.83 -21.83 27.56
N ALA A 998 -5.86 -21.57 26.68
CA ALA A 998 -4.53 -21.12 27.07
C ALA A 998 -4.42 -19.59 27.21
N LEU A 999 -5.38 -18.82 26.70
CA LEU A 999 -5.26 -17.36 26.63
C LEU A 999 -5.29 -16.78 28.04
N THR A 1000 -4.20 -16.12 28.44
CA THR A 1000 -4.04 -15.60 29.81
C THR A 1000 -4.11 -14.08 29.92
N SER A 1001 -3.79 -13.38 28.83
CA SER A 1001 -3.63 -11.93 28.74
C SER A 1001 -3.66 -11.50 27.27
N PHE A 1002 -3.56 -10.19 27.01
CA PHE A 1002 -3.50 -9.61 25.66
C PHE A 1002 -2.07 -9.29 25.21
N LYS A 1003 -1.06 -9.80 25.94
CA LYS A 1003 0.37 -9.61 25.66
C LYS A 1003 0.68 -9.89 24.19
N GLY A 1004 1.40 -8.98 23.54
CA GLY A 1004 1.59 -8.92 22.09
C GLY A 1004 0.77 -7.85 21.37
N LEU A 1005 -0.06 -7.09 22.09
CA LEU A 1005 -0.78 -5.91 21.59
C LEU A 1005 -0.29 -4.60 22.25
N GLU A 1006 0.93 -4.57 22.80
CA GLU A 1006 1.39 -3.50 23.70
C GLU A 1006 1.34 -2.09 23.13
N ASN A 1007 1.34 -1.93 21.80
CA ASN A 1007 1.27 -0.66 21.11
C ASN A 1007 -0.13 -0.34 20.53
N LEU A 1008 -1.16 -1.15 20.83
CA LEU A 1008 -2.53 -0.91 20.35
C LEU A 1008 -3.16 0.30 21.05
N GLU A 1009 -2.99 1.47 20.45
CA GLU A 1009 -3.50 2.74 20.96
C GLU A 1009 -5.01 2.91 20.77
N LYS A 1010 -5.55 2.44 19.63
CA LYS A 1010 -6.89 2.84 19.19
C LYS A 1010 -7.71 1.73 18.53
N ILE A 1011 -8.96 1.63 18.97
CA ILE A 1011 -10.01 0.84 18.33
C ILE A 1011 -11.14 1.82 17.95
N ASN A 1012 -11.42 1.97 16.65
CA ASN A 1012 -12.49 2.87 16.18
C ASN A 1012 -13.89 2.25 16.29
N GLY A 1013 -14.02 0.92 16.30
CA GLY A 1013 -15.27 0.20 16.54
C GLY A 1013 -15.42 -0.29 17.99
N ASN A 1014 -16.13 -1.39 18.16
CA ASN A 1014 -16.39 -2.02 19.46
C ASN A 1014 -15.18 -2.84 19.95
N PHE A 1015 -15.01 -2.96 21.27
CA PHE A 1015 -14.18 -3.98 21.91
C PHE A 1015 -15.11 -5.01 22.59
N LYS A 1016 -15.05 -6.28 22.18
CA LYS A 1016 -15.98 -7.32 22.63
C LYS A 1016 -15.27 -8.60 23.04
N ILE A 1017 -15.55 -9.08 24.25
CA ILE A 1017 -15.15 -10.39 24.76
C ILE A 1017 -16.41 -11.19 25.11
N ILE A 1018 -16.73 -12.19 24.28
CA ILE A 1018 -17.93 -13.02 24.42
C ILE A 1018 -17.51 -14.44 24.78
N ALA A 1019 -17.88 -14.88 25.98
CA ALA A 1019 -17.51 -16.17 26.56
C ALA A 1019 -18.76 -16.92 27.03
N SER A 1020 -19.53 -17.47 26.09
CA SER A 1020 -20.80 -18.16 26.40
C SER A 1020 -20.68 -19.69 26.39
N THR A 1021 -21.25 -20.36 27.39
CA THR A 1021 -21.30 -21.84 27.44
C THR A 1021 -22.71 -22.40 27.70
N HIS A 1022 -22.95 -23.64 27.29
CA HIS A 1022 -24.21 -24.35 27.57
C HIS A 1022 -24.16 -25.03 28.96
N PRO A 1023 -25.19 -24.92 29.81
CA PRO A 1023 -25.09 -25.25 31.24
C PRO A 1023 -25.31 -26.73 31.54
N GLU A 1024 -25.69 -27.53 30.54
CA GLU A 1024 -25.87 -28.98 30.64
C GLU A 1024 -24.57 -29.78 30.43
N TYR A 1025 -23.53 -29.13 29.91
CA TYR A 1025 -22.26 -29.74 29.51
C TYR A 1025 -21.10 -29.25 30.39
N ARG A 1026 -19.96 -29.97 30.34
CA ARG A 1026 -18.74 -29.57 31.06
C ARG A 1026 -17.88 -28.65 30.19
N SER A 1027 -18.46 -27.52 29.83
CA SER A 1027 -17.90 -26.58 28.87
C SER A 1027 -17.15 -25.43 29.53
N SER A 1028 -16.10 -24.96 28.86
CA SER A 1028 -15.29 -23.83 29.30
C SER A 1028 -15.00 -22.88 28.14
N SER A 1029 -14.75 -21.61 28.46
CA SER A 1029 -14.56 -20.55 27.48
C SER A 1029 -13.70 -19.45 28.10
N LEU A 1030 -12.52 -19.18 27.52
CA LEU A 1030 -11.56 -18.20 28.04
C LEU A 1030 -11.25 -18.37 29.55
N LYS A 1031 -11.29 -19.60 30.08
CA LYS A 1031 -11.34 -19.85 31.53
C LYS A 1031 -10.13 -19.27 32.30
N ASN A 1032 -8.99 -19.17 31.61
CA ASN A 1032 -7.68 -18.77 32.13
C ASN A 1032 -7.30 -17.32 31.82
N LEU A 1033 -8.14 -16.53 31.13
CA LEU A 1033 -7.90 -15.11 30.89
C LEU A 1033 -7.94 -14.37 32.23
N LYS A 1034 -6.85 -13.71 32.64
CA LYS A 1034 -6.68 -13.12 33.97
C LYS A 1034 -6.93 -11.62 34.02
N SER A 1035 -6.57 -10.94 32.94
CA SER A 1035 -6.43 -9.49 32.87
C SER A 1035 -6.38 -9.05 31.39
N PHE A 1036 -6.31 -7.75 31.18
CA PHE A 1036 -6.11 -7.12 29.88
C PHE A 1036 -4.64 -6.75 29.62
N GLU A 1037 -3.71 -7.25 30.44
CA GLU A 1037 -2.26 -6.99 30.33
C GLU A 1037 -1.78 -7.20 28.89
N GLY A 1038 -1.19 -6.16 28.30
CA GLY A 1038 -0.86 -6.10 26.88
C GLY A 1038 -1.70 -5.11 26.08
N LEU A 1039 -2.82 -4.57 26.59
CA LEU A 1039 -3.55 -3.46 25.96
C LEU A 1039 -3.15 -2.09 26.54
N ASN A 1040 -1.96 -1.98 27.17
CA ASN A 1040 -1.66 -0.92 28.13
C ASN A 1040 -1.59 0.50 27.51
N GLN A 1041 -1.54 0.63 26.18
CA GLN A 1041 -1.60 1.90 25.46
C GLN A 1041 -2.99 2.24 24.89
N LEU A 1042 -3.97 1.34 24.99
CA LEU A 1042 -5.31 1.50 24.44
C LEU A 1042 -6.05 2.64 25.15
N ASN A 1043 -6.06 3.81 24.54
CA ASN A 1043 -6.58 5.05 25.11
C ASN A 1043 -8.02 5.37 24.69
N TYR A 1044 -8.48 4.80 23.58
CA TYR A 1044 -9.76 5.14 22.96
C TYR A 1044 -10.47 3.94 22.34
N ILE A 1045 -11.79 3.84 22.61
CA ILE A 1045 -12.71 2.91 21.97
C ILE A 1045 -13.89 3.70 21.38
N GLY A 1046 -14.04 3.67 20.05
CA GLY A 1046 -15.06 4.46 19.33
C GLY A 1046 -16.46 3.84 19.32
N GLY A 1047 -16.58 2.55 19.64
CA GLY A 1047 -17.83 1.83 19.82
C GLY A 1047 -18.09 1.45 21.29
N ASN A 1048 -18.75 0.32 21.48
CA ASN A 1048 -19.03 -0.24 22.81
C ASN A 1048 -17.83 -1.04 23.35
N PHE A 1049 -17.67 -1.04 24.67
CA PHE A 1049 -16.87 -2.03 25.41
C PHE A 1049 -17.82 -3.08 26.01
N GLU A 1050 -17.68 -4.36 25.65
CA GLU A 1050 -18.57 -5.44 26.11
C GLU A 1050 -17.77 -6.65 26.63
N ILE A 1051 -18.06 -7.07 27.86
CA ILE A 1051 -17.71 -8.41 28.38
C ILE A 1051 -19.01 -9.18 28.63
N ASN A 1052 -19.20 -10.26 27.88
CA ASN A 1052 -20.42 -11.06 27.88
C ASN A 1052 -20.10 -12.48 28.37
N ALA A 1053 -20.33 -12.71 29.67
CA ALA A 1053 -20.02 -13.93 30.39
C ALA A 1053 -21.33 -14.68 30.75
N SER A 1054 -22.10 -15.01 29.71
CA SER A 1054 -23.46 -15.54 29.82
C SER A 1054 -23.55 -17.05 29.56
N SER A 1055 -24.74 -17.63 29.76
CA SER A 1055 -25.05 -18.95 29.23
C SER A 1055 -25.84 -18.85 27.94
N LEU A 1056 -25.65 -19.83 27.06
CA LEU A 1056 -26.49 -20.07 25.88
C LEU A 1056 -27.96 -20.39 26.25
N LEU A 1057 -28.28 -20.64 27.53
CA LEU A 1057 -29.65 -20.78 28.05
C LEU A 1057 -29.86 -19.89 29.29
N SER A 1058 -30.74 -18.89 29.19
CA SER A 1058 -30.98 -17.84 30.20
C SER A 1058 -31.72 -18.27 31.47
N SER A 1059 -31.90 -19.58 31.71
CA SER A 1059 -32.84 -20.08 32.73
C SER A 1059 -32.40 -21.33 33.51
N SER A 1060 -31.17 -21.80 33.36
CA SER A 1060 -30.68 -23.01 34.08
C SER A 1060 -29.91 -22.63 35.35
N PRO A 1061 -30.33 -23.09 36.55
CA PRO A 1061 -29.65 -22.81 37.82
C PRO A 1061 -28.57 -23.84 38.20
N TYR A 1062 -28.08 -24.66 37.26
CA TYR A 1062 -27.22 -25.81 37.53
C TYR A 1062 -25.74 -25.62 37.11
N ASN A 1063 -24.84 -26.30 37.82
CA ASN A 1063 -23.43 -25.90 37.93
C ASN A 1063 -22.47 -26.72 37.04
N SER A 1064 -22.02 -26.16 35.90
CA SER A 1064 -20.77 -26.61 35.24
C SER A 1064 -20.09 -25.60 34.30
N THR A 1065 -20.60 -24.38 34.17
CA THR A 1065 -20.06 -23.36 33.25
C THR A 1065 -18.76 -22.74 33.75
N SER A 1066 -17.68 -22.82 32.95
CA SER A 1066 -16.37 -22.23 33.28
C SER A 1066 -15.98 -21.11 32.29
N CYS A 1067 -16.73 -20.01 32.31
CA CYS A 1067 -16.49 -18.83 31.47
C CYS A 1067 -15.68 -17.76 32.21
N LEU A 1068 -14.57 -17.29 31.64
CA LEU A 1068 -13.77 -16.17 32.19
C LEU A 1068 -13.44 -16.31 33.70
N THR A 1069 -13.28 -17.54 34.18
CA THR A 1069 -13.22 -17.85 35.63
C THR A 1069 -12.01 -17.26 36.34
N ALA A 1070 -10.92 -16.97 35.62
CA ALA A 1070 -9.71 -16.36 36.14
C ALA A 1070 -9.65 -14.84 36.01
N LEU A 1071 -10.61 -14.19 35.32
CA LEU A 1071 -10.55 -12.75 35.05
C LEU A 1071 -10.73 -11.99 36.37
N ALA A 1072 -9.71 -11.23 36.77
CA ALA A 1072 -9.63 -10.63 38.11
C ALA A 1072 -10.00 -9.15 38.13
N SER A 1073 -9.58 -8.41 37.10
CA SER A 1073 -9.78 -6.96 36.96
C SER A 1073 -9.52 -6.51 35.51
N PHE A 1074 -9.53 -5.19 35.28
CA PHE A 1074 -9.21 -4.55 34.00
C PHE A 1074 -7.72 -4.23 33.81
N LYS A 1075 -6.83 -4.70 34.70
CA LYS A 1075 -5.40 -4.42 34.65
C LYS A 1075 -4.84 -4.69 33.24
N GLY A 1076 -4.11 -3.73 32.68
CA GLY A 1076 -3.71 -3.68 31.27
C GLY A 1076 -4.53 -2.72 30.41
N LEU A 1077 -5.50 -1.99 30.98
CA LEU A 1077 -6.24 -0.89 30.33
C LEU A 1077 -5.94 0.47 31.00
N GLU A 1078 -4.77 0.62 31.64
CA GLU A 1078 -4.43 1.77 32.49
C GLU A 1078 -4.62 3.12 31.81
N ASN A 1079 -4.34 3.21 30.51
CA ASN A 1079 -4.43 4.43 29.71
C ASN A 1079 -5.80 4.64 29.03
N LEU A 1080 -6.81 3.77 29.23
CA LEU A 1080 -8.12 3.90 28.58
C LEU A 1080 -8.89 5.11 29.11
N GLU A 1081 -8.86 6.21 28.35
CA GLU A 1081 -9.48 7.49 28.72
C GLU A 1081 -10.98 7.55 28.37
N LYS A 1082 -11.37 7.03 27.20
CA LYS A 1082 -12.70 7.31 26.62
C LYS A 1082 -13.30 6.12 25.87
N ILE A 1083 -14.60 5.93 26.07
CA ILE A 1083 -15.45 5.01 25.32
C ILE A 1083 -16.62 5.81 24.76
N ASP A 1084 -16.79 5.87 23.44
CA ASP A 1084 -17.85 6.67 22.81
C ASP A 1084 -19.22 5.96 22.80
N GLY A 1085 -19.23 4.62 22.86
CA GLY A 1085 -20.44 3.81 23.00
C GLY A 1085 -20.75 3.43 24.46
N ASN A 1086 -21.46 2.30 24.62
CA ASN A 1086 -21.80 1.72 25.92
C ASN A 1086 -20.59 1.00 26.55
N PHE A 1087 -20.55 0.92 27.87
CA PHE A 1087 -19.73 -0.02 28.62
C PHE A 1087 -20.63 -1.06 29.27
N LYS A 1088 -20.38 -2.36 29.01
CA LYS A 1088 -21.23 -3.47 29.48
C LYS A 1088 -20.40 -4.62 30.06
N ILE A 1089 -20.71 -5.03 31.28
CA ILE A 1089 -20.29 -6.33 31.87
C ILE A 1089 -21.56 -7.11 32.19
N ILE A 1090 -21.68 -8.30 31.60
CA ILE A 1090 -22.91 -9.11 31.67
C ILE A 1090 -22.58 -10.53 32.14
N GLU A 1091 -22.86 -10.81 33.41
CA GLU A 1091 -22.86 -12.14 34.00
C GLU A 1091 -24.29 -12.64 34.22
N TYR A 1092 -24.70 -13.70 33.52
CA TYR A 1092 -25.98 -14.37 33.76
C TYR A 1092 -25.81 -15.78 34.36
N THR A 1093 -24.61 -16.12 34.85
CA THR A 1093 -24.32 -17.43 35.46
C THR A 1093 -23.41 -17.31 36.67
N ARG A 1094 -23.84 -17.89 37.79
CA ARG A 1094 -23.24 -17.83 39.14
C ARG A 1094 -21.86 -18.51 39.31
N PHE A 1095 -21.11 -18.67 38.23
CA PHE A 1095 -19.78 -19.28 38.15
C PHE A 1095 -18.89 -18.63 37.08
N ALA A 1096 -19.45 -17.83 36.17
CA ALA A 1096 -18.66 -16.98 35.30
C ALA A 1096 -18.12 -15.77 36.08
N LEU A 1097 -17.00 -15.18 35.63
CA LEU A 1097 -16.37 -14.03 36.29
C LEU A 1097 -16.05 -14.20 37.79
N LYS A 1098 -15.98 -15.43 38.30
CA LYS A 1098 -15.82 -15.74 39.73
C LYS A 1098 -14.60 -15.10 40.42
N SER A 1099 -13.55 -14.75 39.67
CA SER A 1099 -12.36 -14.07 40.22
C SER A 1099 -12.44 -12.53 40.13
N PHE A 1100 -13.47 -11.99 39.47
CA PHE A 1100 -13.56 -10.59 39.07
C PHE A 1100 -13.94 -9.72 40.26
N ALA A 1101 -12.93 -9.11 40.89
CA ALA A 1101 -13.06 -8.50 42.21
C ALA A 1101 -13.00 -6.96 42.20
N SER A 1102 -12.39 -6.36 41.18
CA SER A 1102 -12.15 -4.91 41.10
C SER A 1102 -12.23 -4.36 39.68
N PHE A 1103 -12.50 -3.05 39.58
CA PHE A 1103 -12.36 -2.27 38.34
C PHE A 1103 -10.93 -1.71 38.13
N GLU A 1104 -9.95 -2.22 38.88
CA GLU A 1104 -8.53 -1.89 38.75
C GLU A 1104 -8.07 -2.04 37.31
N GLY A 1105 -7.40 -1.02 36.78
CA GLY A 1105 -7.03 -0.93 35.36
C GLY A 1105 -7.76 0.20 34.63
N LEU A 1106 -9.05 0.44 34.90
CA LEU A 1106 -9.81 1.56 34.28
C LEU A 1106 -9.54 2.92 34.97
N ASN A 1107 -8.28 3.19 35.30
CA ASN A 1107 -7.89 4.29 36.16
C ASN A 1107 -8.03 5.66 35.48
N GLN A 1108 -7.86 5.77 34.15
CA GLN A 1108 -7.98 7.03 33.42
C GLN A 1108 -9.36 7.25 32.75
N LEU A 1109 -10.26 6.27 32.82
CA LEU A 1109 -11.56 6.30 32.15
C LEU A 1109 -12.41 7.46 32.67
N ASN A 1110 -12.52 8.51 31.86
CA ASN A 1110 -13.16 9.78 32.23
C ASN A 1110 -14.55 9.96 31.63
N CYS A 1111 -14.87 9.28 30.53
CA CYS A 1111 -16.14 9.43 29.83
C CYS A 1111 -16.61 8.13 29.17
N ILE A 1112 -17.90 7.83 29.36
CA ILE A 1112 -18.64 6.78 28.65
C ILE A 1112 -19.77 7.49 27.89
N GLY A 1113 -19.77 7.44 26.56
CA GLY A 1113 -20.71 8.16 25.70
C GLY A 1113 -22.12 7.54 25.65
N GLY A 1114 -22.25 6.25 26.00
CA GLY A 1114 -23.52 5.53 26.08
C GLY A 1114 -23.86 5.05 27.50
N GLU A 1115 -24.50 3.88 27.56
CA GLU A 1115 -24.95 3.20 28.77
C GLU A 1115 -23.76 2.64 29.59
N PHE A 1116 -23.91 2.58 30.91
CA PHE A 1116 -22.97 1.90 31.83
C PHE A 1116 -23.71 0.76 32.55
N GLU A 1117 -23.58 -0.47 32.06
CA GLU A 1117 -24.27 -1.65 32.59
C GLU A 1117 -23.28 -2.63 33.24
N VAL A 1118 -23.48 -2.96 34.51
CA VAL A 1118 -22.65 -3.89 35.29
C VAL A 1118 -23.54 -4.88 36.02
N VAL A 1119 -23.58 -6.10 35.51
CA VAL A 1119 -24.26 -7.26 36.12
C VAL A 1119 -23.18 -8.30 36.45
N CYS A 1120 -22.84 -8.46 37.73
CA CYS A 1120 -21.82 -9.41 38.19
C CYS A 1120 -22.04 -9.83 39.65
N SER A 1121 -22.01 -11.14 39.96
CA SER A 1121 -22.46 -11.67 41.24
C SER A 1121 -21.39 -11.76 42.33
N ASP A 1122 -20.10 -11.82 41.99
CA ASP A 1122 -18.98 -11.91 42.94
C ASP A 1122 -18.11 -10.61 43.02
N LEU A 1123 -18.50 -9.54 42.30
CA LEU A 1123 -17.76 -8.26 42.23
C LEU A 1123 -17.76 -7.48 43.54
N LYS A 1124 -16.58 -7.38 44.18
CA LYS A 1124 -16.42 -6.75 45.51
C LYS A 1124 -16.37 -5.22 45.50
N ASN A 1125 -15.68 -4.61 44.53
CA ASN A 1125 -15.47 -3.16 44.50
C ASN A 1125 -15.55 -2.59 43.08
N LEU A 1126 -16.42 -1.60 42.89
CA LEU A 1126 -16.51 -0.82 41.65
C LEU A 1126 -16.06 0.61 41.98
N SER A 1127 -14.82 0.91 41.58
CA SER A 1127 -14.20 2.22 41.79
C SER A 1127 -13.67 2.75 40.46
N LEU A 1128 -14.15 3.93 40.05
CA LEU A 1128 -13.73 4.64 38.83
C LEU A 1128 -13.48 6.11 39.18
N ASN A 1129 -12.36 6.37 39.86
CA ASN A 1129 -12.05 7.66 40.50
C ASN A 1129 -11.71 8.81 39.52
N ASN A 1130 -11.86 8.59 38.21
CA ASN A 1130 -11.70 9.59 37.15
C ASN A 1130 -12.94 9.72 36.25
N LEU A 1131 -13.95 8.86 36.37
CA LEU A 1131 -15.15 8.93 35.53
C LEU A 1131 -15.97 10.18 35.88
N ILE A 1132 -16.22 11.04 34.89
CA ILE A 1132 -16.91 12.33 35.07
C ILE A 1132 -18.33 12.29 34.50
N THR A 1133 -18.54 11.61 33.36
CA THR A 1133 -19.83 11.61 32.65
C THR A 1133 -20.20 10.25 32.05
N ILE A 1134 -21.48 9.89 32.19
CA ILE A 1134 -22.12 8.76 31.50
C ILE A 1134 -23.23 9.32 30.59
N GLY A 1135 -23.19 8.98 29.31
CA GLY A 1135 -24.06 9.56 28.26
C GLY A 1135 -25.43 8.91 28.10
N GLY A 1136 -25.65 7.72 28.68
CA GLY A 1136 -26.93 7.00 28.69
C GLY A 1136 -27.37 6.58 30.11
N GLU A 1137 -28.14 5.49 30.20
CA GLU A 1137 -28.54 4.92 31.50
C GLU A 1137 -27.37 4.23 32.23
N THR A 1138 -27.42 4.26 33.56
CA THR A 1138 -26.50 3.55 34.44
C THR A 1138 -27.24 2.44 35.16
N ARG A 1139 -26.79 1.19 35.01
CA ARG A 1139 -27.41 0.02 35.60
C ARG A 1139 -26.38 -0.83 36.33
N ILE A 1140 -26.47 -0.84 37.66
CA ILE A 1140 -25.61 -1.64 38.53
C ILE A 1140 -26.45 -2.72 39.19
N SER A 1141 -26.02 -3.98 39.09
CA SER A 1141 -26.64 -5.15 39.71
C SER A 1141 -25.55 -6.12 40.17
N ALA A 1142 -24.96 -5.82 41.34
CA ALA A 1142 -23.76 -6.49 41.82
C ALA A 1142 -23.61 -6.52 43.36
N THR A 1143 -22.83 -7.47 43.87
CA THR A 1143 -22.62 -7.76 45.30
C THR A 1143 -21.45 -6.94 45.89
N LEU A 1144 -21.54 -5.62 45.74
CA LEU A 1144 -20.45 -4.66 45.98
C LEU A 1144 -20.30 -4.27 47.45
N GLU A 1145 -19.14 -4.43 48.08
CA GLU A 1145 -18.90 -3.83 49.41
C GLU A 1145 -19.07 -2.30 49.37
N THR A 1146 -18.53 -1.66 48.33
CA THR A 1146 -18.62 -0.21 48.06
C THR A 1146 -18.81 0.06 46.57
N LEU A 1147 -19.64 1.06 46.26
CA LEU A 1147 -19.72 1.71 44.95
C LEU A 1147 -19.09 3.11 45.04
N ALA A 1148 -17.98 3.34 44.31
CA ALA A 1148 -17.18 4.56 44.38
C ALA A 1148 -16.99 5.21 42.99
N LEU A 1149 -17.90 6.10 42.63
CA LEU A 1149 -17.85 6.93 41.42
C LEU A 1149 -17.71 8.40 41.82
N ASN A 1150 -16.74 8.70 42.69
CA ASN A 1150 -16.68 9.95 43.46
C ASN A 1150 -16.50 11.24 42.65
N LYS A 1151 -16.03 11.15 41.40
CA LYS A 1151 -15.96 12.27 40.43
C LYS A 1151 -17.10 12.29 39.40
N LEU A 1152 -17.97 11.28 39.36
CA LEU A 1152 -19.08 11.22 38.41
C LEU A 1152 -20.03 12.38 38.69
N ASN A 1153 -20.17 13.28 37.71
CA ASN A 1153 -20.93 14.50 37.86
C ASN A 1153 -22.31 14.43 37.18
N ASN A 1154 -22.41 13.71 36.06
CA ASN A 1154 -23.62 13.66 35.24
C ASN A 1154 -23.91 12.26 34.68
N ILE A 1155 -25.18 11.85 34.78
CA ILE A 1155 -25.76 10.67 34.13
C ILE A 1155 -26.90 11.15 33.22
N ASN A 1156 -26.73 11.01 31.91
CA ASN A 1156 -27.72 11.42 30.90
C ASN A 1156 -28.85 10.39 30.67
N GLY A 1157 -29.20 9.61 31.69
CA GLY A 1157 -30.28 8.63 31.68
C GLY A 1157 -30.80 8.32 33.09
N ASP A 1158 -31.41 7.14 33.25
CA ASP A 1158 -31.80 6.60 34.56
C ASP A 1158 -30.55 6.10 35.32
N LEU A 1159 -30.56 6.18 36.65
CA LEU A 1159 -29.61 5.53 37.55
C LEU A 1159 -30.33 4.41 38.32
N TYR A 1160 -30.06 3.17 37.95
CA TYR A 1160 -30.60 1.97 38.59
C TYR A 1160 -29.50 1.24 39.37
N ILE A 1161 -29.67 1.14 40.70
CA ILE A 1161 -28.76 0.47 41.63
C ILE A 1161 -29.50 -0.67 42.32
N ASN A 1162 -28.89 -1.87 42.30
CA ASN A 1162 -29.42 -3.10 42.85
C ASN A 1162 -28.29 -4.01 43.36
N GLY A 1163 -28.51 -4.73 44.45
CA GLY A 1163 -27.55 -5.68 45.02
C GLY A 1163 -26.98 -5.30 46.40
N GLU A 1164 -26.21 -6.22 46.98
CA GLU A 1164 -25.83 -6.19 48.40
C GLU A 1164 -24.65 -5.23 48.69
N MET A 1165 -24.93 -3.93 48.82
CA MET A 1165 -23.92 -2.92 49.11
C MET A 1165 -24.01 -2.19 50.44
N THR A 1166 -22.86 -1.82 51.00
CA THR A 1166 -22.75 -1.16 52.31
C THR A 1166 -22.62 0.37 52.22
N SER A 1167 -21.97 0.86 51.16
CA SER A 1167 -21.58 2.27 50.99
C SER A 1167 -21.76 2.74 49.55
N LEU A 1168 -22.14 4.01 49.40
CA LEU A 1168 -22.46 4.67 48.14
C LEU A 1168 -21.73 6.03 48.08
N ASP A 1169 -20.56 6.06 47.43
CA ASP A 1169 -19.81 7.30 47.17
C ASP A 1169 -20.05 7.76 45.73
N LEU A 1170 -21.00 8.70 45.61
CA LEU A 1170 -21.35 9.42 44.37
C LEU A 1170 -21.17 10.93 44.57
N ILE A 1171 -20.27 11.38 45.45
CA ILE A 1171 -20.36 12.73 46.06
C ILE A 1171 -20.29 13.92 45.07
N SER A 1172 -19.74 13.76 43.86
CA SER A 1172 -19.76 14.81 42.82
C SER A 1172 -21.00 14.81 41.92
N LEU A 1173 -21.94 13.86 42.08
CA LEU A 1173 -23.07 13.66 41.20
C LEU A 1173 -24.12 14.77 41.38
N THR A 1174 -24.18 15.70 40.43
CA THR A 1174 -25.13 16.82 40.44
C THR A 1174 -26.36 16.55 39.60
N THR A 1175 -26.28 15.65 38.61
CA THR A 1175 -27.30 15.51 37.58
C THR A 1175 -27.57 14.05 37.21
N ILE A 1176 -28.84 13.67 37.28
CA ILE A 1176 -29.43 12.48 36.65
C ILE A 1176 -30.58 13.00 35.79
N THR A 1177 -30.55 12.84 34.46
CA THR A 1177 -31.65 13.37 33.61
C THR A 1177 -32.91 12.49 33.67
N GLY A 1178 -32.74 11.20 34.00
CA GLY A 1178 -33.80 10.23 34.20
C GLY A 1178 -34.22 10.05 35.66
N ASN A 1179 -34.69 8.84 35.98
CA ASN A 1179 -35.11 8.42 37.32
C ASN A 1179 -33.93 7.87 38.14
N LEU A 1180 -33.93 8.12 39.45
CA LEU A 1180 -33.09 7.41 40.42
C LEU A 1180 -33.89 6.23 41.00
N THR A 1181 -33.36 5.02 40.87
CA THR A 1181 -33.87 3.80 41.51
C THR A 1181 -32.77 3.13 42.32
N ILE A 1182 -32.97 2.98 43.62
CA ILE A 1182 -32.14 2.14 44.50
C ILE A 1182 -33.05 1.04 45.03
N THR A 1183 -32.76 -0.23 44.75
CA THR A 1183 -33.65 -1.34 45.14
C THR A 1183 -32.87 -2.54 45.66
N LYS A 1184 -33.38 -3.20 46.71
CA LYS A 1184 -32.79 -4.43 47.26
C LYS A 1184 -31.31 -4.29 47.65
N CYS A 1185 -30.99 -3.22 48.38
CA CYS A 1185 -29.66 -3.05 48.99
C CYS A 1185 -29.74 -3.31 50.50
N PRO A 1186 -29.76 -4.60 50.96
CA PRO A 1186 -30.02 -4.96 52.35
C PRO A 1186 -28.94 -4.53 53.35
N MET A 1187 -27.76 -4.16 52.87
CA MET A 1187 -26.64 -3.71 53.71
C MET A 1187 -26.51 -2.18 53.78
N LEU A 1188 -27.20 -1.43 52.91
CA LEU A 1188 -27.03 0.01 52.73
C LEU A 1188 -27.68 0.78 53.89
N ASN A 1189 -26.91 1.61 54.59
CA ASN A 1189 -27.33 2.26 55.83
C ASN A 1189 -27.49 3.80 55.74
N ASN A 1190 -26.90 4.42 54.72
CA ASN A 1190 -26.98 5.84 54.41
C ASN A 1190 -27.03 6.04 52.89
N ILE A 1191 -27.31 7.26 52.43
CA ILE A 1191 -27.28 7.66 51.02
C ILE A 1191 -26.60 9.03 50.84
N ASP A 1192 -25.65 9.35 51.72
CA ASP A 1192 -25.10 10.70 51.88
C ASP A 1192 -24.23 11.12 50.67
N GLY A 1193 -23.74 10.14 49.89
CA GLY A 1193 -23.11 10.38 48.60
C GLY A 1193 -24.01 11.09 47.57
N LEU A 1194 -25.33 11.17 47.79
CA LEU A 1194 -26.26 11.92 46.95
C LEU A 1194 -26.43 13.40 47.36
N THR A 1195 -25.64 13.91 48.31
CA THR A 1195 -25.81 15.27 48.87
C THR A 1195 -25.79 16.41 47.84
N ASN A 1196 -25.00 16.27 46.78
CA ASN A 1196 -24.88 17.30 45.74
C ASN A 1196 -25.86 17.13 44.57
N LEU A 1197 -26.75 16.12 44.60
CA LEU A 1197 -27.72 15.87 43.55
C LEU A 1197 -28.70 17.04 43.43
N SER A 1198 -28.69 17.70 42.28
CA SER A 1198 -29.43 18.94 41.99
C SER A 1198 -30.54 18.75 40.96
N THR A 1199 -30.42 17.75 40.08
CA THR A 1199 -31.38 17.42 39.02
C THR A 1199 -31.70 15.93 39.04
N VAL A 1200 -32.97 15.56 39.14
CA VAL A 1200 -33.48 14.19 38.96
C VAL A 1200 -34.97 14.20 38.68
N LYS A 1201 -35.44 13.30 37.79
CA LYS A 1201 -36.84 13.23 37.40
C LYS A 1201 -37.74 12.68 38.52
N ASN A 1202 -37.48 11.45 38.96
CA ASN A 1202 -38.21 10.75 40.01
C ASN A 1202 -37.23 9.96 40.89
N ILE A 1203 -37.61 9.66 42.13
CA ILE A 1203 -36.81 8.87 43.07
C ILE A 1203 -37.64 7.70 43.62
N SER A 1204 -37.14 6.48 43.46
CA SER A 1204 -37.68 5.26 44.05
C SER A 1204 -36.59 4.57 44.88
N ILE A 1205 -36.83 4.36 46.17
CA ILE A 1205 -35.91 3.62 47.05
C ILE A 1205 -36.66 2.48 47.72
N THR A 1206 -36.35 1.22 47.42
CA THR A 1206 -37.09 0.05 47.94
C THR A 1206 -36.21 -1.03 48.53
N ASP A 1207 -36.75 -1.77 49.50
CA ASP A 1207 -36.16 -2.99 50.03
C ASP A 1207 -34.73 -2.81 50.59
N CYS A 1208 -34.47 -1.63 51.19
CA CYS A 1208 -33.24 -1.26 51.89
C CYS A 1208 -33.46 -1.23 53.43
N PRO A 1209 -33.65 -2.37 54.11
CA PRO A 1209 -34.05 -2.45 55.53
C PRO A 1209 -33.09 -1.82 56.54
N LYS A 1210 -31.86 -1.46 56.15
CA LYS A 1210 -30.90 -0.73 57.00
C LYS A 1210 -30.91 0.79 56.79
N LEU A 1211 -31.64 1.31 55.82
CA LEU A 1211 -31.70 2.74 55.52
C LEU A 1211 -32.83 3.42 56.33
N TYR A 1212 -32.43 4.33 57.23
CA TYR A 1212 -33.34 5.04 58.14
C TYR A 1212 -33.35 6.58 57.97
N ASP A 1213 -32.40 7.15 57.23
CA ASP A 1213 -32.31 8.58 56.95
C ASP A 1213 -32.46 8.86 55.44
N PHE A 1214 -33.33 9.81 55.11
CA PHE A 1214 -33.63 10.28 53.75
C PHE A 1214 -33.54 11.81 53.67
N CYS A 1215 -33.08 12.50 54.71
CA CYS A 1215 -33.08 13.97 54.80
C CYS A 1215 -32.25 14.64 53.70
N VAL A 1216 -31.20 13.97 53.22
CA VAL A 1216 -30.40 14.41 52.06
C VAL A 1216 -31.26 14.64 50.80
N LEU A 1217 -32.33 13.85 50.61
CA LEU A 1217 -33.20 13.93 49.44
C LEU A 1217 -34.25 15.05 49.51
N LYS A 1218 -34.37 15.75 50.65
CA LYS A 1218 -35.42 16.76 50.85
C LYS A 1218 -35.36 17.89 49.83
N ASN A 1219 -34.17 18.46 49.63
CA ASN A 1219 -33.97 19.62 48.76
C ASN A 1219 -34.20 19.27 47.29
N ILE A 1220 -33.69 18.12 46.84
CA ILE A 1220 -33.84 17.66 45.45
C ILE A 1220 -35.32 17.39 45.11
N VAL A 1221 -36.05 16.66 45.95
CA VAL A 1221 -37.49 16.38 45.78
C VAL A 1221 -38.33 17.66 45.80
N GLN A 1222 -37.96 18.64 46.63
CA GLN A 1222 -38.64 19.95 46.65
C GLN A 1222 -38.38 20.75 45.37
N ASN A 1223 -37.11 20.86 44.94
CA ASN A 1223 -36.72 21.74 43.84
C ASN A 1223 -37.14 21.23 42.46
N ASN A 1224 -37.10 19.91 42.24
CA ASN A 1224 -37.48 19.29 40.96
C ASN A 1224 -38.96 18.86 40.92
N ASN A 1225 -39.68 18.97 42.04
CA ASN A 1225 -41.02 18.38 42.25
C ASN A 1225 -41.10 16.86 41.99
N SER A 1226 -39.96 16.16 41.98
CA SER A 1226 -39.84 14.74 41.66
C SER A 1226 -40.84 13.86 42.41
N ASP A 1227 -41.42 12.85 41.78
CA ASP A 1227 -42.13 11.82 42.55
C ASP A 1227 -41.14 11.06 43.44
N PHE A 1228 -41.59 10.74 44.65
CA PHE A 1228 -40.76 10.14 45.70
C PHE A 1228 -41.52 8.96 46.33
N TYR A 1229 -40.94 7.76 46.19
CA TYR A 1229 -41.55 6.51 46.61
C TYR A 1229 -40.59 5.67 47.46
N THR A 1230 -41.07 5.18 48.61
CA THR A 1230 -40.30 4.29 49.51
C THR A 1230 -41.16 3.15 50.02
N ILE A 1231 -40.65 1.91 49.96
CA ILE A 1231 -41.27 0.72 50.55
C ILE A 1231 -40.21 -0.32 50.95
N GLY A 1232 -40.41 -1.05 52.05
CA GLY A 1232 -39.49 -2.12 52.47
C GLY A 1232 -38.16 -1.64 53.10
N ASN A 1233 -37.99 -0.34 53.29
CA ASN A 1233 -36.80 0.24 53.92
C ASN A 1233 -36.90 0.27 55.45
N GLY A 1234 -35.80 0.59 56.15
CA GLY A 1234 -35.79 0.77 57.61
C GLY A 1234 -36.72 1.90 58.07
N TYR A 1235 -36.74 3.01 57.35
CA TYR A 1235 -37.81 4.00 57.40
C TYR A 1235 -38.39 4.26 56.00
N ASN A 1236 -39.71 4.47 55.92
CA ASN A 1236 -40.43 4.70 54.67
C ASN A 1236 -41.23 6.02 54.79
N PRO A 1237 -40.55 7.19 54.69
CA PRO A 1237 -41.21 8.49 54.73
C PRO A 1237 -42.08 8.71 53.49
N THR A 1238 -43.28 9.26 53.67
CA THR A 1238 -44.05 9.79 52.52
C THR A 1238 -43.40 11.09 51.98
N LYS A 1239 -43.66 11.45 50.72
CA LYS A 1239 -43.24 12.76 50.13
C LYS A 1239 -43.64 13.95 51.01
N TYR A 1240 -44.81 13.86 51.68
CA TYR A 1240 -45.26 14.86 52.66
C TYR A 1240 -44.35 14.92 53.91
N GLN A 1241 -43.97 13.79 54.48
CA GLN A 1241 -43.12 13.71 55.67
C GLN A 1241 -41.70 14.20 55.40
N LEU A 1242 -41.09 13.75 54.29
CA LEU A 1242 -39.79 14.22 53.82
C LEU A 1242 -39.73 15.77 53.75
N LEU A 1243 -40.72 16.38 53.08
CA LEU A 1243 -40.79 17.83 52.91
C LEU A 1243 -41.04 18.58 54.22
N ASN A 1244 -41.79 18.01 55.17
CA ASN A 1244 -41.99 18.61 56.49
C ASN A 1244 -40.81 18.40 57.46
N GLY A 1245 -39.82 17.55 57.11
CA GLY A 1245 -38.66 17.25 57.96
C GLY A 1245 -38.82 16.02 58.85
N GLU A 1246 -39.92 15.27 58.72
CA GLU A 1246 -40.02 13.88 59.17
C GLU A 1246 -39.27 12.98 58.17
N CYS A 1247 -37.96 13.19 58.03
CA CYS A 1247 -37.13 12.59 56.99
C CYS A 1247 -36.18 11.49 57.49
N SER A 1248 -36.09 11.27 58.80
CA SER A 1248 -35.31 10.18 59.39
C SER A 1248 -35.93 9.62 60.68
N LYS A 1249 -35.48 8.43 61.08
CA LYS A 1249 -35.82 7.78 62.36
C LYS A 1249 -34.61 7.10 62.98
N LEU A 1250 -34.67 6.87 64.29
CA LEU A 1250 -33.79 5.89 64.94
C LEU A 1250 -34.25 4.47 64.60
N PRO A 1251 -33.33 3.49 64.44
CA PRO A 1251 -33.69 2.09 64.31
C PRO A 1251 -34.49 1.60 65.53
N GLU A 1252 -35.52 0.79 65.30
CA GLU A 1252 -36.26 0.17 66.39
C GLU A 1252 -35.38 -0.88 67.08
N THR A 1253 -34.90 -0.56 68.29
CA THR A 1253 -34.12 -1.50 69.10
C THR A 1253 -35.01 -2.65 69.55
N THR A 1254 -34.84 -3.81 68.93
CA THR A 1254 -35.46 -5.06 69.38
C THR A 1254 -35.06 -5.40 70.82
N LYS A 1255 -36.01 -5.93 71.57
CA LYS A 1255 -35.81 -6.55 72.89
C LYS A 1255 -35.54 -8.05 72.73
#